data_AF-A0A943KEN1-F1
#
_entry.id   AF-A0A943KEN1-F1
#
_cell.length_a   1.000
_cell.length_b   1.000
_cell.length_c   1.000
_cell.angle_alpha   90.00
_cell.angle_beta   90.00
_cell.angle_gamma   90.00
#
_symmetry.space_group_name_H-M   'P 1'
#
loop_
_entity.id
_entity.type
_entity.pdbx_description
1 polymer ?
#
loop_
_entity_poly.entity_id
_entity_poly.type
_entity_poly.pdbx_seq_one_letter_code
_entity_poly.pdbx_strand_id
1 'polypeptide(L)'
;KAVEPEVEYNITYTASEDYTVTNLATKATKGTKVTFNIAINDENKELSSIKANDVDCTLEEDGSYSFVMPEGDVAIAITLQTKVNLNLSITSDKQSYKEGDGAAVLQATFGDDQVEGATYVWDGTDAKDIGVVNPFADDESKQYFTPTNVGKGTVKVTATVDGKEYKASLNITVEADYTKYTEIKTADAMVELLNKKDAINGKYCLGANIDLGGMQVNGRANNSIFVGTIDGRGYTLSNFVVKNDSSLETDKATGLFWQYQGVLRNIHIKGTIDSAGFSGLLAKEVCGPQAKITDCLFEAKNVQTGVDWTWARNGVIASTLQNEAKVENVVTNLDATDAMCLPFFAYSWTETQVMKNAYTNIAHDTEHENYKPFNPNGGDISAQVMENINHTPFDSTLASAYTTLDSSIWTLEDNKMPVLAHDSEAPVKLEAMLTASADTTSLSMKEDGTKTATITTSLKYSTETLSDYSYTLDPSDASVISVTNNNDGTFGITAVAAGEATVSVSAKLGDKTLTAEAITFTVKSADAPKYEIPDGAFEIKDVATFKTVFDKGAAYTTRNFYLSSDIDLTGDDLTTTQMMWMAGEFSGIFEGQGHTITGDISWDMFNIIAASGVVRNVNIKTSNPVEANRGPLAHTNKVTISNVHIDMTVVEKRATNTFAGMFFSNEGKVEDSSVAFHVNTASNTIKSFSNIGSGTYTNCTYTVDGTWDGAQNAVVATDGTTKKDA
;
A
#
# COMPACT_ATOMS: atom_id res chain seq x y z
N LYS A 1 67.25 37.33 89.23
CA LYS A 1 67.33 36.19 88.29
C LYS A 1 67.55 36.78 86.91
N ALA A 2 68.70 36.52 86.29
CA ALA A 2 68.90 36.89 84.89
C ALA A 2 67.91 36.09 84.04
N VAL A 3 67.16 36.79 83.18
CA VAL A 3 66.30 36.17 82.17
C VAL A 3 67.24 35.65 81.08
N GLU A 4 67.26 34.34 80.87
CA GLU A 4 67.96 33.73 79.72
C GLU A 4 67.43 34.37 78.43
N PRO A 5 68.29 34.76 77.47
CA PRO A 5 67.82 35.27 76.19
C PRO A 5 66.98 34.19 75.51
N GLU A 6 65.75 34.54 75.12
CA GLU A 6 64.92 33.66 74.28
C GLU A 6 65.63 33.45 72.94
N VAL A 7 66.12 32.23 72.72
CA VAL A 7 66.74 31.84 71.46
C VAL A 7 65.62 31.49 70.48
N GLU A 8 65.56 32.24 69.38
CA GLU A 8 64.71 31.93 68.23
C GLU A 8 65.45 30.99 67.27
N TYR A 9 64.72 30.00 66.79
CA TYR A 9 65.19 29.02 65.82
C TYR A 9 64.50 29.23 64.47
N ASN A 10 65.18 28.92 63.37
CA ASN A 10 64.66 29.10 62.02
C ASN A 10 63.66 28.00 61.64
N ILE A 11 62.66 28.37 60.85
CA ILE A 11 61.70 27.44 60.24
C ILE A 11 61.81 27.59 58.74
N THR A 12 62.05 26.48 58.06
CA THR A 12 62.25 26.44 56.61
C THR A 12 61.38 25.34 56.00
N TYR A 13 61.09 25.47 54.71
CA TYR A 13 60.49 24.42 53.90
C TYR A 13 61.04 24.57 52.48
N THR A 14 60.98 23.50 51.69
CA THR A 14 61.36 23.58 50.27
C THR A 14 60.18 24.11 49.48
N ALA A 15 60.34 25.16 48.69
CA ALA A 15 59.28 25.61 47.79
C ALA A 15 59.12 24.63 46.62
N SER A 16 57.88 24.39 46.20
CA SER A 16 57.53 23.56 45.05
C SER A 16 56.43 24.25 44.25
N GLU A 17 56.32 23.98 42.95
CA GLU A 17 55.18 24.42 42.15
C GLU A 17 53.90 23.64 42.53
N ASP A 18 54.06 22.42 43.06
CA ASP A 18 52.95 21.52 43.37
C ASP A 18 52.15 21.90 44.63
N TYR A 19 52.66 22.81 45.47
CA TYR A 19 51.95 23.26 46.67
C TYR A 19 52.29 24.69 47.07
N THR A 20 51.36 25.32 47.78
CA THR A 20 51.52 26.65 48.37
C THR A 20 51.43 26.53 49.88
N VAL A 21 52.44 27.06 50.59
CA VAL A 21 52.43 27.16 52.07
C VAL A 21 52.12 28.60 52.47
N THR A 22 51.09 28.81 53.30
CA THR A 22 50.72 30.13 53.83
C THR A 22 50.71 30.14 55.35
N ASN A 23 50.82 31.34 55.93
CA ASN A 23 50.79 31.58 57.38
C ASN A 23 51.93 30.91 58.18
N LEU A 24 52.99 30.43 57.52
CA LEU A 24 54.15 29.86 58.19
C LEU A 24 55.08 30.97 58.73
N ALA A 25 55.31 30.97 60.05
CA ALA A 25 56.32 31.81 60.68
C ALA A 25 57.73 31.38 60.26
N THR A 26 58.65 32.33 60.03
CA THR A 26 60.04 32.04 59.62
C THR A 26 60.97 31.74 60.80
N LYS A 27 60.56 32.09 62.02
CA LYS A 27 61.27 31.81 63.29
C LYS A 27 60.28 31.63 64.44
N ALA A 28 60.66 30.86 65.45
CA ALA A 28 59.92 30.75 66.71
C ALA A 28 60.85 30.36 67.89
N THR A 29 60.42 30.64 69.12
CA THR A 29 61.10 30.22 70.35
C THR A 29 60.66 28.81 70.76
N LYS A 30 61.56 28.06 71.41
CA LYS A 30 61.27 26.70 71.92
C LYS A 30 59.97 26.66 72.72
N GLY A 31 59.12 25.67 72.44
CA GLY A 31 57.83 25.47 73.11
C GLY A 31 56.66 26.24 72.50
N THR A 32 56.91 27.14 71.53
CA THR A 32 55.84 27.84 70.80
C THR A 32 55.14 26.87 69.84
N LYS A 33 53.80 26.88 69.82
CA LYS A 33 53.00 26.19 68.79
C LYS A 33 53.03 27.02 67.51
N VAL A 34 53.56 26.45 66.43
CA VAL A 34 53.58 27.06 65.10
C VAL A 34 52.49 26.41 64.27
N THR A 35 51.69 27.22 63.57
CA THR A 35 50.59 26.78 62.71
C THR A 35 50.77 27.33 61.30
N PHE A 36 50.42 26.56 60.27
CA PHE A 36 50.51 26.95 58.86
C PHE A 36 49.49 26.19 58.00
N ASN A 37 49.22 26.67 56.79
CA ASN A 37 48.30 26.02 55.85
C ASN A 37 49.06 25.54 54.61
N ILE A 38 48.54 24.47 53.99
CA ILE A 38 49.02 23.96 52.71
C ILE A 38 47.85 23.88 51.73
N ALA A 39 48.03 24.44 50.53
CA ALA A 39 47.17 24.19 49.38
C ALA A 39 47.94 23.37 48.34
N ILE A 40 47.35 22.29 47.82
CA ILE A 40 47.94 21.50 46.73
C ILE A 40 47.52 22.14 45.41
N ASN A 41 48.49 22.50 44.59
CA ASN A 41 48.29 23.18 43.30
C ASN A 41 48.14 22.19 42.13
N ASP A 42 48.70 20.98 42.26
CA ASP A 42 48.60 19.91 41.26
C ASP A 42 47.35 19.06 41.49
N GLU A 43 46.40 19.12 40.56
CA GLU A 43 45.11 18.40 40.63
C GLU A 43 45.26 16.86 40.60
N ASN A 44 46.41 16.34 40.17
CA ASN A 44 46.73 14.92 40.11
C ASN A 44 47.50 14.42 41.33
N LYS A 45 47.75 15.28 42.33
CA LYS A 45 48.46 14.90 43.56
C LYS A 45 47.59 15.14 44.78
N GLU A 46 47.84 14.36 45.83
CA GLU A 46 47.30 14.58 47.16
C GLU A 46 48.42 14.58 48.20
N LEU A 47 48.15 15.20 49.35
CA LEU A 47 49.11 15.25 50.44
C LEU A 47 49.29 13.85 51.04
N SER A 48 50.54 13.37 51.09
CA SER A 48 50.89 12.08 51.68
C SER A 48 51.31 12.24 53.15
N SER A 49 52.23 13.15 53.44
CA SER A 49 52.66 13.44 54.82
C SER A 49 53.27 14.84 54.95
N ILE A 50 53.23 15.36 56.19
CA ILE A 50 53.92 16.59 56.57
C ILE A 50 54.66 16.35 57.88
N LYS A 51 55.98 16.59 57.85
CA LYS A 51 56.84 16.43 59.02
C LYS A 51 57.61 17.69 59.31
N ALA A 52 57.73 18.04 60.59
CA ALA A 52 58.69 19.00 61.09
C ALA A 52 59.95 18.23 61.53
N ASN A 53 61.02 18.36 60.75
CA ASN A 53 62.18 17.46 60.77
C ASN A 53 61.71 16.00 60.54
N ASP A 54 61.68 15.19 61.60
CA ASP A 54 61.26 13.78 61.54
C ASP A 54 59.95 13.49 62.30
N VAL A 55 59.28 14.52 62.82
CA VAL A 55 58.05 14.40 63.62
C VAL A 55 56.85 14.83 62.79
N ASP A 56 55.78 14.02 62.78
CA ASP A 56 54.54 14.36 62.08
C ASP A 56 53.91 15.63 62.65
N CYS A 57 53.49 16.52 61.76
CA CYS A 57 52.71 17.70 62.15
C CYS A 57 51.28 17.28 62.54
N THR A 58 50.70 17.98 63.51
CA THR A 58 49.32 17.78 63.94
C THR A 58 48.38 18.47 62.96
N LEU A 59 47.40 17.76 62.41
CA LEU A 59 46.28 18.35 61.69
C LEU A 59 45.26 18.90 62.70
N GLU A 60 44.98 20.19 62.62
CA GLU A 60 44.04 20.88 63.50
C GLU A 60 42.61 20.83 62.93
N GLU A 61 41.60 21.09 63.77
CA GLU A 61 40.18 21.06 63.38
C GLU A 61 39.84 22.07 62.26
N ASP A 62 40.62 23.14 62.11
CA ASP A 62 40.45 24.16 61.07
C ASP A 62 41.15 23.83 59.74
N GLY A 63 41.75 22.64 59.63
CA GLY A 63 42.47 22.19 58.43
C GLY A 63 43.89 22.73 58.30
N SER A 64 44.41 23.45 59.31
CA SER A 64 45.81 23.85 59.38
C SER A 64 46.70 22.75 59.98
N TYR A 65 48.01 22.85 59.75
CA TYR A 65 49.02 21.95 60.32
C TYR A 65 49.82 22.68 61.38
N SER A 66 50.15 21.98 62.47
CA SER A 66 50.92 22.56 63.56
C SER A 66 52.03 21.66 64.08
N PHE A 67 53.04 22.28 64.69
CA PHE A 67 54.07 21.59 65.48
C PHE A 67 54.52 22.47 66.66
N VAL A 68 55.12 21.87 67.68
CA VAL A 68 55.71 22.59 68.81
C VAL A 68 57.21 22.78 68.54
N MET A 69 57.68 24.03 68.59
CA MET A 69 59.06 24.36 68.26
C MET A 69 60.05 23.65 69.20
N PRO A 70 60.98 22.83 68.69
CA PRO A 70 62.01 22.18 69.49
C PRO A 70 63.15 23.15 69.82
N GLU A 71 64.17 22.65 70.55
CA GLU A 71 65.42 23.38 70.79
C GLU A 71 66.36 23.22 69.59
N GLY A 72 65.99 23.82 68.45
CA GLY A 72 66.73 23.72 67.19
C GLY A 72 65.92 24.18 65.99
N ASP A 73 66.60 24.42 64.87
CA ASP A 73 65.97 24.79 63.60
C ASP A 73 65.06 23.65 63.08
N VAL A 74 63.99 24.02 62.37
CA VAL A 74 62.99 23.09 61.83
C VAL A 74 62.94 23.21 60.30
N ALA A 75 63.01 22.07 59.62
CA ALA A 75 62.71 21.92 58.21
C ALA A 75 61.38 21.17 58.05
N ILE A 76 60.40 21.79 57.40
CA ILE A 76 59.12 21.15 57.09
C ILE A 76 59.29 20.37 55.78
N ALA A 77 59.14 19.04 55.88
CA ALA A 77 59.09 18.14 54.75
C ALA A 77 57.63 17.89 54.35
N ILE A 78 57.26 18.31 53.14
CA ILE A 78 55.94 18.10 52.55
C ILE A 78 56.09 17.04 51.48
N THR A 79 55.43 15.90 51.66
CA THR A 79 55.46 14.80 50.70
C THR A 79 54.09 14.71 50.03
N LEU A 80 54.07 14.78 48.70
CA LEU A 80 52.89 14.52 47.90
C LEU A 80 52.95 13.12 47.31
N GLN A 81 51.79 12.54 47.05
CA GLN A 81 51.64 11.31 46.29
C GLN A 81 50.68 11.52 45.12
N THR A 82 50.77 10.66 44.11
CA THR A 82 49.81 10.66 43.00
C THR A 82 48.42 10.34 43.55
N LYS A 83 47.44 11.08 43.07
CA LYS A 83 46.03 10.85 43.39
C LYS A 83 45.57 9.58 42.68
N VAL A 84 45.16 8.59 43.45
CA VAL A 84 44.57 7.35 42.93
C VAL A 84 43.16 7.65 42.42
N ASN A 85 42.92 7.47 41.13
CA ASN A 85 41.60 7.63 40.50
C ASN A 85 41.16 6.31 39.87
N LEU A 86 39.87 5.98 40.01
CA LEU A 86 39.25 4.87 39.32
C LEU A 86 38.66 5.37 38.01
N ASN A 87 39.01 4.73 36.90
CA ASN A 87 38.46 4.99 35.59
C ASN A 87 37.58 3.81 35.17
N LEU A 88 36.48 4.09 34.48
CA LEU A 88 35.65 3.07 33.85
C LEU A 88 35.64 3.30 32.35
N SER A 89 36.05 2.29 31.59
CA SER A 89 36.16 2.35 30.14
C SER A 89 35.60 1.10 29.49
N ILE A 90 35.48 1.14 28.15
CA ILE A 90 35.20 -0.04 27.36
C ILE A 90 36.51 -0.45 26.68
N THR A 91 36.83 -1.74 26.72
CA THR A 91 38.07 -2.29 26.15
C THR A 91 38.16 -2.22 24.61
N SER A 92 37.13 -1.70 23.95
CA SER A 92 37.15 -1.43 22.51
C SER A 92 37.14 0.07 22.24
N ASP A 93 37.73 0.49 21.11
CA ASP A 93 37.67 1.88 20.63
C ASP A 93 36.24 2.36 20.25
N LYS A 94 35.22 1.49 20.35
CA LYS A 94 33.82 1.85 20.09
C LYS A 94 33.23 2.64 21.27
N GLN A 95 32.80 3.87 20.99
CA GLN A 95 32.05 4.72 21.93
C GLN A 95 30.52 4.67 21.73
N SER A 96 30.02 4.09 20.64
CA SER A 96 28.60 3.83 20.42
C SER A 96 28.36 2.37 20.01
N TYR A 97 27.24 1.83 20.47
CA TYR A 97 26.82 0.46 20.19
C TYR A 97 25.54 0.48 19.38
N LYS A 98 25.35 -0.55 18.56
CA LYS A 98 24.06 -0.80 17.95
C LYS A 98 23.32 -1.89 18.71
N GLU A 99 22.01 -1.80 18.69
CA GLU A 99 21.14 -2.82 19.28
C GLU A 99 21.43 -4.22 18.69
N GLY A 100 21.72 -5.17 19.57
CA GLY A 100 22.10 -6.53 19.21
C GLY A 100 23.54 -6.67 18.70
N ASP A 101 24.40 -5.67 18.92
CA ASP A 101 25.85 -5.88 18.91
C ASP A 101 26.23 -6.95 19.95
N GLY A 102 27.36 -7.62 19.72
CA GLY A 102 27.91 -8.59 20.69
C GLY A 102 28.27 -7.93 22.02
N ALA A 103 28.51 -8.77 23.04
CA ALA A 103 28.89 -8.29 24.37
C ALA A 103 30.19 -7.48 24.31
N ALA A 104 30.15 -6.27 24.86
CA ALA A 104 31.30 -5.42 25.12
C ALA A 104 31.86 -5.71 26.52
N VAL A 105 33.17 -5.54 26.71
CA VAL A 105 33.80 -5.69 28.02
C VAL A 105 34.07 -4.32 28.62
N LEU A 106 33.33 -4.00 29.67
CA LEU A 106 33.56 -2.86 30.54
C LEU A 106 34.74 -3.19 31.46
N GLN A 107 35.66 -2.26 31.65
CA GLN A 107 36.83 -2.45 32.49
C GLN A 107 37.04 -1.23 33.40
N ALA A 108 37.12 -1.53 34.70
CA ALA A 108 37.53 -0.60 35.73
C ALA A 108 39.06 -0.67 35.88
N THR A 109 39.73 0.47 35.79
CA THR A 109 41.19 0.57 35.92
C THR A 109 41.55 1.72 36.85
N PHE A 110 42.41 1.47 37.82
CA PHE A 110 43.17 2.55 38.45
C PHE A 110 44.13 3.15 37.41
N GLY A 111 44.62 4.38 37.64
CA GLY A 111 45.55 5.07 36.72
C GLY A 111 46.89 4.34 36.51
N ASP A 112 48.00 5.06 36.49
CA ASP A 112 49.32 4.46 36.23
C ASP A 112 49.79 3.47 37.31
N ASP A 113 49.11 3.43 38.46
CA ASP A 113 49.41 2.53 39.57
C ASP A 113 48.46 1.31 39.56
N GLN A 114 49.04 0.12 39.40
CA GLN A 114 48.36 -1.14 39.69
C GLN A 114 48.05 -1.19 41.19
N VAL A 115 46.77 -1.16 41.55
CA VAL A 115 46.33 -1.28 42.93
C VAL A 115 45.95 -2.74 43.20
N GLU A 116 46.82 -3.46 43.94
CA GLU A 116 46.55 -4.84 44.36
C GLU A 116 45.52 -4.89 45.50
N GLY A 117 44.72 -5.96 45.56
CA GLY A 117 43.76 -6.19 46.64
C GLY A 117 42.46 -5.37 46.56
N ALA A 118 42.20 -4.70 45.43
CA ALA A 118 40.93 -4.01 45.19
C ALA A 118 39.74 -4.99 45.10
N THR A 119 38.61 -4.62 45.69
CA THR A 119 37.32 -5.31 45.55
C THR A 119 36.33 -4.42 44.80
N TYR A 120 35.51 -4.98 43.91
CA TYR A 120 34.67 -4.21 42.99
C TYR A 120 33.18 -4.48 43.19
N VAL A 121 32.38 -3.41 43.26
CA VAL A 121 30.91 -3.46 43.29
C VAL A 121 30.38 -2.71 42.08
N TRP A 122 29.62 -3.41 41.25
CA TRP A 122 29.04 -2.89 40.02
C TRP A 122 27.55 -2.60 40.18
N ASP A 123 27.11 -1.45 39.67
CA ASP A 123 25.70 -1.06 39.59
C ASP A 123 25.35 -0.75 38.13
N GLY A 124 24.61 -1.67 37.52
CA GLY A 124 24.06 -1.55 36.17
C GLY A 124 22.58 -1.23 36.14
N THR A 125 21.98 -0.80 37.26
CA THR A 125 20.52 -0.63 37.38
C THR A 125 19.98 0.37 36.36
N ASP A 126 20.71 1.46 36.10
CA ASP A 126 20.34 2.49 35.12
C ASP A 126 20.58 2.03 33.66
N ALA A 127 21.38 0.99 33.45
CA ALA A 127 21.68 0.44 32.12
C ALA A 127 20.80 -0.76 31.75
N LYS A 128 20.01 -1.31 32.69
CA LYS A 128 19.16 -2.51 32.47
C LYS A 128 18.13 -2.33 31.36
N ASP A 129 17.74 -1.07 31.11
CA ASP A 129 16.73 -0.75 30.11
C ASP A 129 17.29 -0.74 28.68
N ILE A 130 18.61 -0.63 28.51
CA ILE A 130 19.32 -0.59 27.22
C ILE A 130 20.17 -1.85 26.94
N GLY A 131 20.45 -2.65 27.97
CA GLY A 131 21.30 -3.83 27.83
C GLY A 131 21.34 -4.71 29.06
N VAL A 132 22.04 -5.83 28.94
CA VAL A 132 22.30 -6.77 30.03
C VAL A 132 23.73 -6.58 30.52
N VAL A 133 23.89 -6.33 31.83
CA VAL A 133 25.19 -6.26 32.51
C VAL A 133 25.41 -7.57 33.28
N ASN A 134 26.48 -8.31 32.95
CA ASN A 134 26.78 -9.61 33.54
C ASN A 134 28.25 -9.71 34.00
N PRO A 135 28.52 -10.41 35.13
CA PRO A 135 29.88 -10.58 35.63
C PRO A 135 30.84 -11.19 34.60
N PHE A 136 32.10 -10.73 34.62
CA PHE A 136 33.18 -11.35 33.87
C PHE A 136 33.79 -12.48 34.70
N ALA A 137 33.88 -13.69 34.13
CA ALA A 137 34.05 -14.94 34.89
C ALA A 137 35.31 -15.02 35.77
N ASP A 138 36.40 -14.33 35.40
CA ASP A 138 37.71 -14.47 36.04
C ASP A 138 38.36 -13.12 36.43
N ASP A 139 37.61 -12.01 36.36
CA ASP A 139 38.15 -10.67 36.62
C ASP A 139 37.05 -9.72 37.13
N GLU A 140 37.03 -9.48 38.44
CA GLU A 140 36.04 -8.61 39.10
C GLU A 140 36.14 -7.13 38.68
N SER A 141 37.28 -6.73 38.11
CA SER A 141 37.45 -5.39 37.51
C SER A 141 36.76 -5.26 36.15
N LYS A 142 36.07 -6.31 35.68
CA LYS A 142 35.38 -6.35 34.38
C LYS A 142 33.92 -6.78 34.49
N GLN A 143 33.11 -6.29 33.55
CA GLN A 143 31.74 -6.73 33.30
C GLN A 143 31.49 -6.87 31.80
N TYR A 144 30.60 -7.78 31.42
CA TYR A 144 30.02 -7.79 30.09
C TYR A 144 28.83 -6.85 30.03
N PHE A 145 28.76 -6.04 28.98
CA PHE A 145 27.56 -5.29 28.60
C PHE A 145 27.09 -5.76 27.24
N THR A 146 25.87 -6.31 27.16
CA THR A 146 25.25 -6.70 25.89
C THR A 146 24.14 -5.70 25.54
N PRO A 147 24.29 -4.91 24.47
CA PRO A 147 23.30 -3.92 24.07
C PRO A 147 22.06 -4.61 23.48
N THR A 148 20.93 -4.57 24.19
CA THR A 148 19.69 -5.26 23.78
C THR A 148 18.58 -4.32 23.37
N ASN A 149 18.58 -3.07 23.81
CA ASN A 149 17.57 -2.07 23.48
C ASN A 149 18.21 -0.71 23.24
N VAL A 150 17.59 0.10 22.39
CA VAL A 150 18.03 1.46 22.09
C VAL A 150 17.78 2.38 23.28
N GLY A 151 18.70 3.30 23.53
CA GLY A 151 18.55 4.34 24.54
C GLY A 151 19.89 4.74 25.13
N LYS A 152 19.81 5.45 26.25
CA LYS A 152 20.96 5.89 27.05
C LYS A 152 20.86 5.29 28.45
N GLY A 153 21.98 4.89 29.01
CA GLY A 153 22.05 4.31 30.36
C GLY A 153 23.42 4.52 30.97
N THR A 154 23.52 4.36 32.29
CA THR A 154 24.77 4.55 33.03
C THR A 154 25.15 3.27 33.75
N VAL A 155 26.42 2.88 33.66
CA VAL A 155 27.00 1.84 34.50
C VAL A 155 27.93 2.50 35.51
N LYS A 156 27.81 2.12 36.79
CA LYS A 156 28.63 2.64 37.88
C LYS A 156 29.45 1.51 38.49
N VAL A 157 30.65 1.83 38.97
CA VAL A 157 31.51 0.91 39.70
C VAL A 157 32.08 1.62 40.92
N THR A 158 32.13 0.89 42.04
CA THR A 158 32.83 1.29 43.26
C THR A 158 33.92 0.26 43.54
N ALA A 159 35.17 0.71 43.62
CA ALA A 159 36.30 -0.12 44.03
C ALA A 159 36.74 0.24 45.45
N THR A 160 37.00 -0.76 46.29
CA THR A 160 37.46 -0.58 47.67
C THR A 160 38.88 -1.12 47.83
N VAL A 161 39.78 -0.28 48.32
CA VAL A 161 41.20 -0.58 48.56
C VAL A 161 41.54 -0.09 49.96
N ASP A 162 42.04 -0.97 50.83
CA ASP A 162 42.42 -0.65 52.22
C ASP A 162 41.34 0.13 53.01
N GLY A 163 40.06 -0.13 52.71
CA GLY A 163 38.92 0.53 53.33
C GLY A 163 38.53 1.89 52.74
N LYS A 164 39.23 2.39 51.71
CA LYS A 164 38.89 3.61 50.96
C LYS A 164 38.10 3.26 49.68
N GLU A 165 37.00 3.97 49.44
CA GLU A 165 36.15 3.80 48.25
C GLU A 165 36.56 4.74 47.10
N TYR A 166 36.57 4.21 45.89
CA TYR A 166 36.78 4.94 44.64
C TYR A 166 35.62 4.67 43.69
N LYS A 167 35.07 5.70 43.04
CA LYS A 167 33.84 5.59 42.23
C LYS A 167 34.10 6.05 40.81
N ALA A 168 33.54 5.31 39.85
CA ALA A 168 33.56 5.67 38.44
C ALA A 168 32.20 5.37 37.80
N SER A 169 31.88 6.09 36.72
CA SER A 169 30.66 5.88 35.95
C SER A 169 30.92 6.05 34.47
N LEU A 170 30.17 5.30 33.66
CA LEU A 170 30.25 5.33 32.21
C LEU A 170 28.84 5.45 31.62
N ASN A 171 28.64 6.48 30.81
CA ASN A 171 27.43 6.65 30.02
C ASN A 171 27.55 5.80 28.75
N ILE A 172 26.54 4.99 28.48
CA ILE A 172 26.47 4.12 27.31
C ILE A 172 25.28 4.55 26.46
N THR A 173 25.50 4.72 25.16
CA THR A 173 24.44 4.95 24.17
C THR A 173 24.34 3.73 23.26
N VAL A 174 23.13 3.19 23.15
CA VAL A 174 22.78 2.14 22.19
C VAL A 174 21.88 2.74 21.14
N GLU A 175 22.34 2.73 19.90
CA GLU A 175 21.63 3.20 18.71
C GLU A 175 20.84 2.06 18.05
N ALA A 176 19.80 2.42 17.30
CA ALA A 176 19.05 1.45 16.52
C ALA A 176 19.89 0.87 15.38
N ASP A 177 19.81 -0.44 15.16
CA ASP A 177 20.29 -1.06 13.93
C ASP A 177 19.15 -1.20 12.92
N TYR A 178 18.88 -0.14 12.15
CA TYR A 178 17.77 -0.13 11.19
C TYR A 178 17.90 -1.17 10.08
N THR A 179 19.06 -1.82 9.90
CA THR A 179 19.19 -2.96 8.98
C THR A 179 18.38 -4.18 9.43
N LYS A 180 18.01 -4.25 10.72
CA LYS A 180 17.17 -5.30 11.31
C LYS A 180 15.68 -4.92 11.36
N TYR A 181 15.31 -3.76 10.86
CA TYR A 181 13.93 -3.25 10.92
C TYR A 181 13.24 -3.42 9.56
N THR A 182 11.94 -3.69 9.60
CA THR A 182 11.06 -3.59 8.43
C THR A 182 10.66 -2.12 8.29
N GLU A 183 11.14 -1.47 7.24
CA GLU A 183 10.87 -0.05 6.99
C GLU A 183 9.52 0.14 6.30
N ILE A 184 8.66 0.98 6.88
CA ILE A 184 7.32 1.32 6.38
C ILE A 184 7.37 2.71 5.75
N LYS A 185 7.30 2.76 4.42
CA LYS A 185 7.33 4.01 3.62
C LYS A 185 6.02 4.37 2.96
N THR A 186 5.07 3.44 2.92
CA THR A 186 3.79 3.61 2.24
C THR A 186 2.64 3.39 3.21
N ALA A 187 1.51 4.02 2.92
CA ALA A 187 0.30 3.82 3.71
C ALA A 187 -0.18 2.37 3.63
N ASP A 188 -0.11 1.72 2.46
CA ASP A 188 -0.48 0.30 2.31
C ASP A 188 0.33 -0.62 3.23
N ALA A 189 1.65 -0.42 3.35
CA ALA A 189 2.49 -1.23 4.25
C ALA A 189 2.12 -1.01 5.72
N MET A 190 1.66 0.19 6.10
CA MET A 190 1.11 0.43 7.42
C MET A 190 -0.23 -0.29 7.62
N VAL A 191 -1.13 -0.25 6.63
CA VAL A 191 -2.41 -0.97 6.67
C VAL A 191 -2.18 -2.48 6.81
N GLU A 192 -1.21 -3.05 6.09
CA GLU A 192 -0.82 -4.45 6.23
C GLU A 192 -0.39 -4.80 7.65
N LEU A 193 0.37 -3.92 8.32
CA LEU A 193 0.76 -4.11 9.72
C LEU A 193 -0.45 -4.09 10.66
N LEU A 194 -1.34 -3.11 10.49
CA LEU A 194 -2.53 -2.92 11.34
C LEU A 194 -3.58 -4.04 11.16
N ASN A 195 -3.60 -4.67 9.98
CA ASN A 195 -4.48 -5.79 9.66
C ASN A 195 -3.93 -7.17 10.08
N LYS A 196 -2.72 -7.24 10.64
CA LYS A 196 -2.21 -8.49 11.22
C LYS A 196 -3.08 -8.90 12.42
N LYS A 197 -3.35 -10.20 12.49
CA LYS A 197 -4.14 -10.80 13.55
C LYS A 197 -3.27 -11.39 14.65
N ASP A 198 -3.83 -11.50 15.84
CA ASP A 198 -3.18 -12.12 17.01
C ASP A 198 -1.83 -11.46 17.35
N ALA A 199 -0.82 -12.25 17.73
CA ALA A 199 0.47 -11.75 18.18
C ALA A 199 1.32 -11.21 17.01
N ILE A 200 1.65 -9.91 17.07
CA ILE A 200 2.52 -9.22 16.13
C ILE A 200 3.89 -9.04 16.78
N ASN A 201 4.85 -9.85 16.34
CA ASN A 201 6.25 -9.78 16.76
C ASN A 201 7.12 -9.38 15.56
N GLY A 202 7.97 -8.37 15.74
CA GLY A 202 8.83 -7.83 14.69
C GLY A 202 9.33 -6.42 15.02
N LYS A 203 10.36 -5.97 14.31
CA LYS A 203 10.90 -4.61 14.42
C LYS A 203 10.49 -3.82 13.20
N TYR A 204 9.81 -2.70 13.40
CA TYR A 204 9.28 -1.84 12.36
C TYR A 204 9.78 -0.42 12.57
N CYS A 205 10.14 0.27 11.49
CA CYS A 205 10.45 1.69 11.54
C CYS A 205 9.71 2.45 10.45
N LEU A 206 9.34 3.70 10.73
CA LEU A 206 8.81 4.57 9.68
C LEU A 206 9.94 5.14 8.83
N GLY A 207 9.71 5.21 7.52
CA GLY A 207 10.60 5.88 6.56
C GLY A 207 9.97 7.10 5.89
N ALA A 208 8.75 7.47 6.29
CA ALA A 208 8.01 8.65 5.83
C ALA A 208 6.86 8.96 6.81
N ASN A 209 6.34 10.20 6.75
CA ASN A 209 5.03 10.50 7.32
C ASN A 209 3.96 9.71 6.57
N ILE A 210 3.02 9.10 7.29
CA ILE A 210 1.95 8.28 6.75
C ILE A 210 0.60 8.91 7.10
N ASP A 211 -0.25 9.11 6.11
CA ASP A 211 -1.63 9.60 6.26
C ASP A 211 -2.57 8.47 5.84
N LEU A 212 -3.37 7.95 6.76
CA LEU A 212 -4.28 6.82 6.51
C LEU A 212 -5.63 7.22 5.90
N GLY A 213 -5.79 8.46 5.43
CA GLY A 213 -6.93 8.86 4.59
C GLY A 213 -8.30 8.81 5.27
N GLY A 214 -8.36 8.77 6.60
CA GLY A 214 -9.58 8.59 7.39
C GLY A 214 -9.97 7.12 7.60
N MET A 215 -9.08 6.16 7.31
CA MET A 215 -9.33 4.73 7.50
C MET A 215 -9.76 4.41 8.93
N GLN A 216 -10.76 3.55 9.06
CA GLN A 216 -11.17 3.03 10.35
C GLN A 216 -10.20 1.93 10.81
N VAL A 217 -9.75 2.00 12.05
CA VAL A 217 -8.87 1.00 12.65
C VAL A 217 -9.59 0.33 13.81
N ASN A 218 -9.56 -1.01 13.80
CA ASN A 218 -10.20 -1.84 14.81
C ASN A 218 -9.26 -2.98 15.23
N GLY A 219 -8.29 -2.67 16.10
CA GLY A 219 -7.38 -3.66 16.65
C GLY A 219 -8.09 -4.83 17.34
N ARG A 220 -9.26 -4.58 17.96
CA ARG A 220 -10.07 -5.64 18.58
C ARG A 220 -10.59 -6.66 17.58
N ALA A 221 -11.12 -6.24 16.43
CA ALA A 221 -11.60 -7.15 15.40
C ALA A 221 -10.49 -8.08 14.87
N ASN A 222 -9.23 -7.60 14.91
CA ASN A 222 -8.06 -8.39 14.55
C ASN A 222 -7.46 -9.19 15.72
N ASN A 223 -7.97 -9.00 16.95
CA ASN A 223 -7.36 -9.54 18.17
C ASN A 223 -5.84 -9.21 18.25
N SER A 224 -5.43 -8.03 17.77
CA SER A 224 -4.02 -7.74 17.52
C SER A 224 -3.26 -7.38 18.80
N ILE A 225 -2.30 -8.22 19.19
CA ILE A 225 -1.43 -8.03 20.36
C ILE A 225 -0.03 -7.71 19.85
N PHE A 226 0.40 -6.45 19.99
CA PHE A 226 1.72 -6.04 19.53
C PHE A 226 2.79 -6.27 20.61
N VAL A 227 3.75 -7.17 20.36
CA VAL A 227 4.86 -7.51 21.28
C VAL A 227 6.24 -7.12 20.71
N GLY A 228 6.25 -6.46 19.54
CA GLY A 228 7.47 -6.09 18.82
C GLY A 228 8.02 -4.70 19.17
N THR A 229 8.68 -4.06 18.21
CA THR A 229 9.17 -2.67 18.30
C THR A 229 8.66 -1.84 17.13
N ILE A 230 8.15 -0.64 17.39
CA ILE A 230 7.89 0.40 16.39
C ILE A 230 8.76 1.62 16.75
N ASP A 231 9.66 1.99 15.85
CA ASP A 231 10.45 3.22 15.94
C ASP A 231 9.99 4.18 14.84
N GLY A 232 9.30 5.26 15.22
CA GLY A 232 8.81 6.25 14.27
C GLY A 232 9.92 7.08 13.65
N ARG A 233 11.15 7.07 14.18
CA ARG A 233 12.27 7.90 13.69
C ARG A 233 11.98 9.41 13.62
N GLY A 234 10.94 9.88 14.30
CA GLY A 234 10.44 11.25 14.27
C GLY A 234 9.33 11.50 13.24
N TYR A 235 8.88 10.48 12.51
CA TYR A 235 7.78 10.55 11.55
C TYR A 235 6.40 10.43 12.21
N THR A 236 5.39 10.85 11.45
CA THR A 236 3.99 10.95 11.87
C THR A 236 3.13 9.88 11.20
N LEU A 237 2.33 9.16 11.99
CA LEU A 237 1.20 8.35 11.55
C LEU A 237 -0.09 9.12 11.83
N SER A 238 -0.86 9.45 10.79
CA SER A 238 -1.96 10.41 10.88
C SER A 238 -3.25 9.95 10.20
N ASN A 239 -4.33 10.67 10.50
CA ASN A 239 -5.60 10.65 9.76
C ASN A 239 -6.24 9.25 9.71
N PHE A 240 -6.44 8.64 10.86
CA PHE A 240 -7.22 7.42 11.04
C PHE A 240 -8.28 7.62 12.12
N VAL A 241 -9.28 6.74 12.12
CA VAL A 241 -10.38 6.74 13.09
C VAL A 241 -10.38 5.43 13.86
N VAL A 242 -10.11 5.49 15.16
CA VAL A 242 -10.28 4.34 16.07
C VAL A 242 -11.77 4.12 16.30
N LYS A 243 -12.31 3.04 15.76
CA LYS A 243 -13.74 2.74 15.81
C LYS A 243 -14.02 1.25 15.87
N ASN A 244 -15.07 0.89 16.58
CA ASN A 244 -15.61 -0.45 16.57
C ASN A 244 -17.13 -0.40 16.68
N ASP A 245 -17.81 -0.75 15.60
CA ASP A 245 -19.27 -0.66 15.45
C ASP A 245 -20.05 -1.81 16.13
N SER A 246 -19.48 -2.38 17.20
CA SER A 246 -20.20 -3.38 17.99
C SER A 246 -21.45 -2.79 18.63
N SER A 247 -22.54 -3.55 18.60
CA SER A 247 -23.81 -3.18 19.24
C SER A 247 -23.79 -3.33 20.76
N LEU A 248 -22.78 -4.01 21.32
CA LEU A 248 -22.59 -4.15 22.76
C LEU A 248 -21.56 -3.12 23.24
N GLU A 249 -21.92 -2.29 24.22
CA GLU A 249 -21.01 -1.25 24.77
C GLU A 249 -19.69 -1.84 25.31
N THR A 250 -19.76 -3.01 25.96
CA THR A 250 -18.57 -3.73 26.45
C THR A 250 -17.63 -4.17 25.31
N ASP A 251 -18.14 -4.18 24.09
CA ASP A 251 -17.45 -4.69 22.93
C ASP A 251 -16.81 -3.62 22.05
N LYS A 252 -17.03 -2.34 22.34
CA LYS A 252 -16.54 -1.22 21.53
C LYS A 252 -15.06 -0.88 21.76
N ALA A 253 -14.49 -1.23 22.91
CA ALA A 253 -13.08 -0.99 23.23
C ALA A 253 -12.11 -1.37 22.09
N THR A 254 -11.23 -0.46 21.66
CA THR A 254 -10.23 -0.73 20.60
C THR A 254 -9.12 0.34 20.54
N GLY A 255 -8.19 0.19 19.59
CA GLY A 255 -7.14 1.12 19.18
C GLY A 255 -6.54 0.72 17.83
N LEU A 256 -5.37 1.25 17.47
CA LEU A 256 -4.55 0.69 16.38
C LEU A 256 -4.28 -0.81 16.61
N PHE A 257 -4.04 -1.18 17.86
CA PHE A 257 -3.91 -2.56 18.32
C PHE A 257 -4.98 -2.89 19.38
N TRP A 258 -5.30 -4.17 19.57
CA TRP A 258 -6.11 -4.59 20.72
C TRP A 258 -5.33 -4.39 22.02
N GLN A 259 -4.11 -4.91 22.07
CA GLN A 259 -3.18 -4.74 23.19
C GLN A 259 -1.79 -4.37 22.70
N TYR A 260 -1.10 -3.55 23.49
CA TYR A 260 0.27 -3.13 23.24
C TYR A 260 1.18 -3.57 24.37
N GLN A 261 2.09 -4.50 24.08
CA GLN A 261 3.05 -5.08 25.01
C GLN A 261 4.49 -4.92 24.52
N GLY A 262 4.69 -4.07 23.50
CA GLY A 262 5.97 -3.86 22.82
C GLY A 262 6.61 -2.52 23.11
N VAL A 263 7.58 -2.14 22.28
CA VAL A 263 8.33 -0.89 22.39
C VAL A 263 7.86 0.10 21.32
N LEU A 264 7.34 1.26 21.72
CA LEU A 264 7.00 2.39 20.87
C LEU A 264 7.94 3.54 21.15
N ARG A 265 8.57 4.12 20.12
CA ARG A 265 9.40 5.32 20.32
C ARG A 265 9.44 6.25 19.13
N ASN A 266 9.79 7.51 19.39
CA ASN A 266 10.09 8.53 18.37
C ASN A 266 8.99 8.64 17.30
N ILE A 267 7.72 8.60 17.69
CA ILE A 267 6.61 8.62 16.73
C ILE A 267 5.59 9.67 17.14
N HIS A 268 5.04 10.34 16.14
CA HIS A 268 3.84 11.15 16.31
C HIS A 268 2.63 10.35 15.81
N ILE A 269 1.65 10.10 16.68
CA ILE A 269 0.40 9.40 16.35
C ILE A 269 -0.77 10.40 16.44
N LYS A 270 -1.45 10.62 15.31
CA LYS A 270 -2.51 11.61 15.15
C LYS A 270 -3.79 11.00 14.61
N GLY A 271 -4.87 11.00 15.38
CA GLY A 271 -6.11 10.35 14.97
C GLY A 271 -7.36 10.81 15.69
N THR A 272 -8.49 10.21 15.31
CA THR A 272 -9.78 10.42 15.98
C THR A 272 -10.13 9.17 16.79
N ILE A 273 -10.56 9.36 18.03
CA ILE A 273 -11.17 8.33 18.87
C ILE A 273 -12.69 8.46 18.71
N ASP A 274 -13.26 7.54 17.93
CA ASP A 274 -14.70 7.39 17.68
C ASP A 274 -15.21 6.04 18.22
N SER A 275 -14.71 5.66 19.39
CA SER A 275 -15.18 4.48 20.10
C SER A 275 -15.48 4.83 21.56
N ALA A 276 -16.59 4.33 22.08
CA ALA A 276 -17.03 4.60 23.44
C ALA A 276 -16.52 3.50 24.39
N GLY A 277 -15.95 3.91 25.53
CA GLY A 277 -15.53 3.01 26.59
C GLY A 277 -14.29 2.18 26.24
N PHE A 278 -13.24 2.36 27.03
CA PHE A 278 -12.01 1.57 26.97
C PHE A 278 -11.21 1.65 25.66
N SER A 279 -11.12 2.82 25.02
CA SER A 279 -10.32 3.00 23.80
C SER A 279 -9.20 4.03 23.96
N GLY A 280 -8.26 3.99 23.02
CA GLY A 280 -7.24 5.02 22.82
C GLY A 280 -6.60 4.91 21.43
N LEU A 281 -5.77 5.88 21.05
CA LEU A 281 -5.16 5.88 19.71
C LEU A 281 -4.32 4.62 19.48
N LEU A 282 -3.48 4.24 20.44
CA LEU A 282 -2.57 3.12 20.30
C LEU A 282 -3.26 1.78 20.54
N ALA A 283 -3.98 1.63 21.65
CA ALA A 283 -4.59 0.37 22.04
C ALA A 283 -5.71 0.54 23.07
N LYS A 284 -6.43 -0.56 23.37
CA LYS A 284 -7.20 -0.65 24.61
C LYS A 284 -6.25 -0.64 25.82
N GLU A 285 -5.22 -1.49 25.79
CA GLU A 285 -4.34 -1.71 26.93
C GLU A 285 -2.87 -1.61 26.53
N VAL A 286 -2.09 -0.90 27.33
CA VAL A 286 -0.63 -0.97 27.35
C VAL A 286 -0.26 -1.79 28.57
N CYS A 287 0.35 -2.97 28.37
CA CYS A 287 0.59 -3.90 29.46
C CYS A 287 1.84 -4.77 29.30
N GLY A 288 2.44 -5.14 30.44
CA GLY A 288 3.57 -6.06 30.49
C GLY A 288 4.91 -5.35 30.67
N PRO A 289 5.93 -6.06 31.20
CA PRO A 289 7.25 -5.48 31.49
C PRO A 289 8.05 -5.13 30.23
N GLN A 290 7.62 -5.61 29.06
CA GLN A 290 8.18 -5.27 27.76
C GLN A 290 7.57 -3.98 27.17
N ALA A 291 6.41 -3.54 27.68
CA ALA A 291 5.73 -2.36 27.20
C ALA A 291 6.49 -1.08 27.57
N LYS A 292 7.08 -0.43 26.58
CA LYS A 292 7.81 0.84 26.74
C LYS A 292 7.34 1.84 25.69
N ILE A 293 6.88 3.01 26.12
CA ILE A 293 6.50 4.12 25.23
C ILE A 293 7.40 5.30 25.58
N THR A 294 8.26 5.72 24.66
CA THR A 294 9.25 6.79 24.92
C THR A 294 9.32 7.80 23.80
N ASP A 295 9.44 9.10 24.12
CA ASP A 295 9.67 10.16 23.13
C ASP A 295 8.58 10.17 22.03
N CYS A 296 7.32 10.10 22.45
CA CYS A 296 6.16 10.00 21.55
C CYS A 296 5.23 11.20 21.70
N LEU A 297 4.66 11.64 20.58
CA LEU A 297 3.64 12.68 20.51
C LEU A 297 2.31 12.04 20.12
N PHE A 298 1.23 12.39 20.81
CA PHE A 298 -0.12 11.94 20.50
C PHE A 298 -1.06 13.13 20.33
N GLU A 299 -1.69 13.25 19.16
CA GLU A 299 -2.76 14.22 18.90
C GLU A 299 -4.08 13.46 18.69
N ALA A 300 -5.00 13.59 19.64
CA ALA A 300 -6.28 12.90 19.61
C ALA A 300 -7.44 13.89 19.52
N LYS A 301 -8.38 13.60 18.61
CA LYS A 301 -9.73 14.14 18.68
C LYS A 301 -10.67 13.07 19.26
N ASN A 302 -11.26 13.29 20.43
CA ASN A 302 -12.29 12.41 20.97
C ASN A 302 -13.68 12.95 20.61
N VAL A 303 -14.46 12.18 19.85
CA VAL A 303 -15.80 12.59 19.41
C VAL A 303 -16.94 11.87 20.14
N GLN A 304 -16.62 10.83 20.89
CA GLN A 304 -17.61 10.07 21.65
C GLN A 304 -17.85 10.72 23.01
N THR A 305 -19.12 10.89 23.35
CA THR A 305 -19.55 11.37 24.66
C THR A 305 -20.06 10.23 25.52
N GLY A 306 -19.68 10.23 26.79
CA GLY A 306 -20.10 9.25 27.78
C GLY A 306 -20.89 9.91 28.90
N VAL A 307 -21.84 9.17 29.50
CA VAL A 307 -22.54 9.59 30.73
C VAL A 307 -22.09 8.80 31.96
N ASP A 308 -21.43 7.65 31.78
CA ASP A 308 -20.90 6.83 32.86
C ASP A 308 -19.42 7.15 33.10
N TRP A 309 -19.18 8.00 34.11
CA TRP A 309 -17.85 8.39 34.55
C TRP A 309 -16.96 7.22 34.97
N THR A 310 -17.52 6.06 35.33
CA THR A 310 -16.73 4.93 35.80
C THR A 310 -16.31 4.03 34.64
N TRP A 311 -17.20 3.72 33.70
CA TRP A 311 -16.96 2.65 32.71
C TRP A 311 -16.88 3.12 31.26
N ALA A 312 -17.18 4.39 30.96
CA ALA A 312 -17.21 4.89 29.59
C ALA A 312 -15.99 5.73 29.21
N ARG A 313 -14.86 5.63 29.94
CA ARG A 313 -13.69 6.48 29.72
C ARG A 313 -12.72 5.93 28.67
N ASN A 314 -12.15 6.86 27.93
CA ASN A 314 -11.04 6.65 27.00
C ASN A 314 -9.77 7.30 27.55
N GLY A 315 -8.62 6.89 27.03
CA GLY A 315 -7.35 7.63 27.19
C GLY A 315 -6.76 7.95 25.82
N VAL A 316 -6.07 9.08 25.71
CA VAL A 316 -5.41 9.48 24.44
C VAL A 316 -4.50 8.38 23.91
N ILE A 317 -3.62 7.84 24.76
CA ILE A 317 -2.64 6.82 24.37
C ILE A 317 -3.35 5.46 24.30
N ALA A 318 -3.86 5.02 25.44
CA ALA A 318 -4.65 3.82 25.58
C ALA A 318 -5.61 3.99 26.74
N SER A 319 -6.59 3.11 26.83
CA SER A 319 -7.49 3.14 27.98
C SER A 319 -6.82 2.67 29.26
N THR A 320 -6.03 1.59 29.22
CA THR A 320 -5.45 0.98 30.42
C THR A 320 -3.92 1.00 30.38
N LEU A 321 -3.29 1.34 31.52
CA LEU A 321 -1.86 1.16 31.79
C LEU A 321 -1.67 0.19 32.96
N GLN A 322 -0.97 -0.93 32.78
CA GLN A 322 -0.86 -1.95 33.84
C GLN A 322 0.35 -2.90 33.66
N ASN A 323 0.61 -3.74 34.66
CA ASN A 323 1.54 -4.88 34.60
C ASN A 323 2.98 -4.49 34.19
N GLU A 324 3.60 -3.55 34.88
CA GLU A 324 4.99 -3.09 34.73
C GLU A 324 5.28 -2.29 33.45
N ALA A 325 4.25 -1.85 32.75
CA ALA A 325 4.39 -0.95 31.61
C ALA A 325 5.05 0.39 32.00
N LYS A 326 5.90 0.91 31.11
CA LYS A 326 6.63 2.18 31.28
C LYS A 326 6.30 3.17 30.17
N VAL A 327 6.01 4.41 30.56
CA VAL A 327 5.69 5.52 29.64
C VAL A 327 6.50 6.75 30.04
N GLU A 328 7.38 7.24 29.18
CA GLU A 328 8.30 8.32 29.52
C GLU A 328 8.42 9.33 28.37
N ASN A 329 8.60 10.61 28.69
CA ASN A 329 8.82 11.68 27.70
C ASN A 329 7.72 11.73 26.62
N VAL A 330 6.46 11.83 27.05
CA VAL A 330 5.31 11.86 26.14
C VAL A 330 4.63 13.22 26.13
N VAL A 331 4.18 13.62 24.95
CA VAL A 331 3.36 14.83 24.76
C VAL A 331 2.01 14.40 24.22
N THR A 332 0.93 14.90 24.82
CA THR A 332 -0.44 14.63 24.35
C THR A 332 -1.19 15.92 24.10
N ASN A 333 -1.92 16.00 22.99
CA ASN A 333 -2.83 17.07 22.69
C ASN A 333 -4.22 16.48 22.43
N LEU A 334 -5.15 16.76 23.33
CA LEU A 334 -6.51 16.25 23.29
C LEU A 334 -7.47 17.37 22.92
N ASP A 335 -8.18 17.19 21.80
CA ASP A 335 -9.40 17.90 21.46
C ASP A 335 -10.61 17.02 21.82
N ALA A 336 -11.34 17.39 22.87
CA ALA A 336 -12.50 16.63 23.33
C ALA A 336 -13.66 17.57 23.66
N THR A 337 -14.88 17.14 23.32
CA THR A 337 -16.12 17.87 23.63
C THR A 337 -16.60 17.68 25.06
N ASP A 338 -16.06 16.68 25.77
CA ASP A 338 -16.35 16.39 27.18
C ASP A 338 -15.11 15.84 27.91
N ALA A 339 -15.25 15.56 29.20
CA ALA A 339 -14.20 15.05 30.07
C ALA A 339 -14.07 13.50 30.05
N MET A 340 -14.71 12.79 29.12
CA MET A 340 -14.71 11.31 29.08
C MET A 340 -13.44 10.72 28.46
N CYS A 341 -12.57 11.56 27.90
CA CYS A 341 -11.24 11.15 27.46
C CYS A 341 -10.19 11.76 28.38
N LEU A 342 -9.42 10.91 29.06
CA LEU A 342 -8.30 11.34 29.89
C LEU A 342 -7.08 11.65 29.02
N PRO A 343 -6.23 12.62 29.43
CA PRO A 343 -5.08 13.06 28.63
C PRO A 343 -4.07 11.97 28.32
N PHE A 344 -4.02 10.87 29.08
CA PHE A 344 -3.06 9.79 28.86
C PHE A 344 -3.73 8.41 28.87
N PHE A 345 -4.18 7.99 30.05
CA PHE A 345 -4.78 6.68 30.33
C PHE A 345 -5.99 6.85 31.24
N ALA A 346 -7.03 6.04 31.03
CA ALA A 346 -8.23 6.03 31.86
C ALA A 346 -8.10 5.17 33.12
N TYR A 347 -7.52 3.97 32.99
CA TYR A 347 -7.61 2.91 33.99
C TYR A 347 -6.27 2.24 34.32
N SER A 348 -6.21 1.69 35.53
CA SER A 348 -5.22 0.69 35.92
C SER A 348 -5.86 -0.34 36.86
N TRP A 349 -5.39 -1.58 36.78
CA TRP A 349 -5.92 -2.71 37.55
C TRP A 349 -4.92 -3.28 38.56
N THR A 350 -3.63 -3.08 38.33
CA THR A 350 -2.53 -3.66 39.11
C THR A 350 -1.58 -2.57 39.60
N GLU A 351 -0.61 -2.94 40.43
CA GLU A 351 0.09 -1.98 41.29
C GLU A 351 1.37 -1.39 40.66
N THR A 352 2.07 -2.11 39.78
CA THR A 352 3.38 -1.69 39.27
C THR A 352 3.28 -1.09 37.87
N GLN A 353 3.27 0.23 37.72
CA GLN A 353 3.42 0.90 36.42
C GLN A 353 4.08 2.27 36.59
N VAL A 354 4.77 2.72 35.54
CA VAL A 354 5.58 3.93 35.57
C VAL A 354 5.15 4.88 34.46
N MET A 355 4.85 6.12 34.85
CA MET A 355 4.69 7.23 33.92
C MET A 355 5.50 8.44 34.40
N LYS A 356 6.41 8.92 33.55
CA LYS A 356 7.28 10.06 33.86
C LYS A 356 7.31 11.07 32.72
N ASN A 357 7.55 12.33 33.05
CA ASN A 357 7.88 13.37 32.07
C ASN A 357 6.81 13.50 30.98
N ALA A 358 5.59 13.76 31.40
CA ALA A 358 4.45 13.86 30.48
C ALA A 358 3.93 15.30 30.41
N TYR A 359 3.53 15.73 29.22
CA TYR A 359 3.05 17.09 28.96
C TYR A 359 1.71 17.02 28.21
N THR A 360 0.71 17.77 28.66
CA THR A 360 -0.63 17.75 28.04
C THR A 360 -1.31 19.12 28.02
N ASN A 361 -2.12 19.39 27.00
CA ASN A 361 -2.94 20.61 26.92
C ASN A 361 -4.13 20.62 27.90
N ILE A 362 -4.43 19.48 28.51
CA ILE A 362 -5.55 19.34 29.46
C ILE A 362 -5.10 19.78 30.85
N ALA A 363 -5.87 20.62 31.54
CA ALA A 363 -5.57 20.97 32.92
C ALA A 363 -5.80 19.79 33.87
N HIS A 364 -5.00 19.73 34.95
CA HIS A 364 -5.21 18.73 36.01
C HIS A 364 -6.53 19.02 36.73
N ASP A 365 -7.46 18.08 36.62
CA ASP A 365 -8.67 18.03 37.40
C ASP A 365 -8.37 17.26 38.68
N THR A 366 -8.26 17.99 39.80
CA THR A 366 -7.97 17.40 41.11
C THR A 366 -9.17 16.67 41.72
N GLU A 367 -10.40 16.96 41.27
CA GLU A 367 -11.59 16.26 41.77
C GLU A 367 -11.66 14.85 41.21
N HIS A 368 -11.37 14.71 39.91
CA HIS A 368 -11.45 13.43 39.21
C HIS A 368 -10.08 12.76 38.97
N GLU A 369 -8.99 13.40 39.39
CA GLU A 369 -7.60 12.95 39.24
C GLU A 369 -7.26 12.50 37.81
N ASN A 370 -7.65 13.30 36.82
CA ASN A 370 -7.57 12.95 35.38
C ASN A 370 -6.15 12.66 34.86
N TYR A 371 -5.11 13.01 35.62
CA TYR A 371 -3.71 12.73 35.28
C TYR A 371 -3.27 11.32 35.70
N LYS A 372 -3.99 10.70 36.63
CA LYS A 372 -3.68 9.37 37.13
C LYS A 372 -4.75 8.39 36.67
N PRO A 373 -4.39 7.27 36.05
CA PRO A 373 -5.36 6.22 35.84
C PRO A 373 -5.82 5.70 37.21
N PHE A 374 -7.09 5.35 37.31
CA PHE A 374 -7.70 4.86 38.55
C PHE A 374 -8.19 3.42 38.37
N ASN A 375 -8.40 2.73 39.49
CA ASN A 375 -9.00 1.40 39.47
C ASN A 375 -10.52 1.53 39.64
N PRO A 376 -11.33 1.18 38.61
CA PRO A 376 -12.78 1.35 38.68
C PRO A 376 -13.45 0.39 39.67
N ASN A 377 -12.75 -0.67 40.09
CA ASN A 377 -13.20 -1.58 41.14
C ASN A 377 -12.77 -1.13 42.56
N GLY A 378 -12.07 0.00 42.69
CA GLY A 378 -11.54 0.47 43.97
C GLY A 378 -10.36 -0.36 44.50
N GLY A 379 -9.69 -1.12 43.64
CA GLY A 379 -8.46 -1.83 44.01
C GLY A 379 -7.29 -0.88 44.26
N ASP A 380 -6.30 -1.35 45.03
CA ASP A 380 -5.10 -0.58 45.33
C ASP A 380 -4.23 -0.42 44.07
N ILE A 381 -3.73 0.80 43.86
CA ILE A 381 -2.80 1.19 42.79
C ILE A 381 -1.64 2.03 43.35
N SER A 382 -1.38 1.93 44.65
CA SER A 382 -0.43 2.75 45.40
C SER A 382 1.03 2.62 44.95
N ALA A 383 1.42 1.49 44.34
CA ALA A 383 2.77 1.31 43.79
C ALA A 383 2.96 1.94 42.41
N GLN A 384 1.95 2.63 41.88
CA GLN A 384 2.07 3.41 40.66
C GLN A 384 3.03 4.59 40.86
N VAL A 385 3.93 4.77 39.89
CA VAL A 385 4.86 5.91 39.86
C VAL A 385 4.39 6.90 38.80
N MET A 386 3.85 8.04 39.25
CA MET A 386 3.50 9.18 38.39
C MET A 386 4.38 10.36 38.78
N GLU A 387 5.34 10.73 37.93
CA GLU A 387 6.31 11.78 38.22
C GLU A 387 6.35 12.81 37.09
N ASN A 388 6.44 14.09 37.43
CA ASN A 388 6.60 15.18 36.44
C ASN A 388 5.53 15.15 35.32
N ILE A 389 4.25 15.18 35.72
CA ILE A 389 3.10 15.26 34.82
C ILE A 389 2.63 16.71 34.78
N ASN A 390 2.65 17.32 33.60
CA ASN A 390 2.55 18.76 33.43
C ASN A 390 1.33 19.15 32.60
N HIS A 391 0.55 20.11 33.11
CA HIS A 391 -0.34 20.91 32.26
C HIS A 391 0.49 21.90 31.45
N THR A 392 0.27 21.93 30.14
CA THR A 392 1.04 22.72 29.21
C THR A 392 0.13 23.33 28.14
N PRO A 393 -0.36 24.58 28.34
CA PRO A 393 -1.02 25.31 27.27
C PRO A 393 0.03 25.65 26.21
N PHE A 394 0.06 24.86 25.14
CA PHE A 394 1.14 24.88 24.16
C PHE A 394 1.33 26.25 23.50
N ASP A 395 0.25 27.02 23.33
CA ASP A 395 0.22 28.36 22.72
C ASP A 395 0.78 29.48 23.61
N SER A 396 1.16 29.18 24.85
CA SER A 396 1.63 30.15 25.84
C SER A 396 2.78 29.64 26.71
N THR A 397 3.32 28.46 26.39
CA THR A 397 4.43 27.84 27.12
C THR A 397 5.77 28.09 26.41
N LEU A 398 6.78 28.50 27.16
CA LEU A 398 8.15 28.69 26.65
C LEU A 398 8.87 27.35 26.45
N ALA A 399 9.77 27.28 25.47
CA ALA A 399 10.55 26.07 25.16
C ALA A 399 11.35 25.56 26.37
N SER A 400 11.79 26.47 27.25
CA SER A 400 12.54 26.12 28.47
C SER A 400 11.73 25.34 29.51
N ALA A 401 10.41 25.25 29.38
CA ALA A 401 9.56 24.47 30.27
C ALA A 401 9.67 22.94 30.01
N TYR A 402 10.10 22.55 28.82
CA TYR A 402 10.25 21.14 28.42
C TYR A 402 11.61 20.57 28.83
N THR A 403 11.97 20.71 30.10
CA THR A 403 13.32 20.39 30.64
C THR A 403 13.74 18.92 30.50
N THR A 404 12.79 18.02 30.21
CA THR A 404 13.03 16.57 30.10
C THR A 404 13.01 16.05 28.67
N LEU A 405 12.59 16.86 27.70
CA LEU A 405 12.57 16.46 26.29
C LEU A 405 13.94 16.71 25.66
N ASP A 406 14.54 15.66 25.09
CA ASP A 406 15.85 15.73 24.45
C ASP A 406 15.76 16.53 23.14
N SER A 407 16.43 17.68 23.07
CA SER A 407 16.47 18.55 21.88
C SER A 407 17.08 17.91 20.63
N SER A 408 17.75 16.74 20.76
CA SER A 408 18.19 15.95 19.60
C SER A 408 17.06 15.13 18.97
N ILE A 409 15.94 14.97 19.66
CA ILE A 409 14.74 14.25 19.21
C ILE A 409 13.59 15.23 18.94
N TRP A 410 13.44 16.23 19.81
CA TRP A 410 12.34 17.18 19.82
C TRP A 410 12.78 18.55 19.31
N THR A 411 11.96 19.15 18.44
CA THR A 411 12.03 20.57 18.13
C THR A 411 11.16 21.33 19.11
N LEU A 412 11.78 22.24 19.87
CA LEU A 412 11.16 23.01 20.93
C LEU A 412 11.18 24.49 20.57
N GLU A 413 10.01 25.11 20.49
CA GLU A 413 9.85 26.54 20.18
C GLU A 413 8.90 27.20 21.18
N ASP A 414 9.14 28.48 21.49
CA ASP A 414 8.26 29.23 22.39
C ASP A 414 6.84 29.33 21.81
N ASN A 415 5.85 29.13 22.67
CA ASN A 415 4.43 29.24 22.36
C ASN A 415 3.98 28.27 21.25
N LYS A 416 4.66 27.13 21.13
CA LYS A 416 4.29 26.03 20.25
C LYS A 416 4.36 24.70 20.99
N MET A 417 3.57 23.75 20.49
CA MET A 417 3.65 22.35 20.90
C MET A 417 5.01 21.77 20.46
N PRO A 418 5.67 20.94 21.30
CA PRO A 418 6.83 20.16 20.86
C PRO A 418 6.49 19.31 19.65
N VAL A 419 7.38 19.27 18.67
CA VAL A 419 7.23 18.41 17.48
C VAL A 419 8.46 17.55 17.28
N LEU A 420 8.28 16.42 16.59
CA LEU A 420 9.38 15.53 16.23
C LEU A 420 10.01 15.97 14.89
N ALA A 421 11.23 15.48 14.63
CA ALA A 421 12.09 15.95 13.54
C ALA A 421 11.43 16.00 12.15
N HIS A 422 10.53 15.06 11.83
CA HIS A 422 9.93 14.95 10.49
C HIS A 422 8.48 15.45 10.43
N ASP A 423 7.93 16.06 11.48
CA ASP A 423 6.51 16.40 11.55
C ASP A 423 6.01 17.33 10.42
N SER A 424 6.91 18.18 9.91
CA SER A 424 6.61 19.11 8.80
C SER A 424 6.68 18.50 7.40
N GLU A 425 7.15 17.25 7.26
CA GLU A 425 7.30 16.60 5.96
C GLU A 425 5.94 16.18 5.37
N ALA A 426 5.83 16.19 4.04
CA ALA A 426 4.60 15.79 3.36
C ALA A 426 4.31 14.29 3.56
N PRO A 427 3.09 13.89 3.95
CA PRO A 427 2.78 12.49 4.16
C PRO A 427 2.54 11.72 2.86
N VAL A 428 2.90 10.44 2.87
CA VAL A 428 2.43 9.45 1.92
C VAL A 428 1.02 9.03 2.30
N LYS A 429 0.06 9.34 1.43
CA LYS A 429 -1.37 9.18 1.70
C LYS A 429 -1.87 7.81 1.28
N LEU A 430 -2.77 7.25 2.08
CA LEU A 430 -3.60 6.13 1.68
C LEU A 430 -4.63 6.68 0.69
N GLU A 431 -4.53 6.21 -0.55
CA GLU A 431 -5.48 6.55 -1.60
C GLU A 431 -6.37 5.35 -1.89
N ALA A 432 -7.65 5.60 -2.10
CA ALA A 432 -8.55 4.57 -2.57
C ALA A 432 -8.15 4.17 -4.01
N MET A 433 -7.97 2.87 -4.24
CA MET A 433 -7.57 2.34 -5.53
C MET A 433 -8.76 1.68 -6.23
N LEU A 434 -9.06 2.15 -7.43
CA LEU A 434 -10.02 1.53 -8.33
C LEU A 434 -9.28 0.60 -9.30
N THR A 435 -9.66 -0.66 -9.32
CA THR A 435 -9.17 -1.65 -10.28
C THR A 435 -10.33 -2.22 -11.08
N ALA A 436 -10.06 -2.60 -12.33
CA ALA A 436 -11.01 -3.25 -13.21
C ALA A 436 -10.29 -4.35 -13.99
N SER A 437 -10.95 -5.49 -14.15
CA SER A 437 -10.44 -6.61 -14.95
C SER A 437 -11.57 -7.27 -15.71
N ALA A 438 -11.31 -7.70 -16.94
CA ALA A 438 -12.25 -8.48 -17.73
C ALA A 438 -11.87 -9.97 -17.72
N ASP A 439 -12.86 -10.85 -17.72
CA ASP A 439 -12.68 -12.30 -17.90
C ASP A 439 -12.12 -12.66 -19.28
N THR A 440 -12.45 -11.88 -20.31
CA THR A 440 -11.88 -11.93 -21.66
C THR A 440 -11.92 -10.54 -22.30
N THR A 441 -10.97 -10.26 -23.19
CA THR A 441 -10.94 -9.06 -24.02
C THR A 441 -11.17 -9.35 -25.50
N SER A 442 -11.27 -10.62 -25.88
CA SER A 442 -11.48 -11.06 -27.27
C SER A 442 -12.88 -11.63 -27.45
N LEU A 443 -13.67 -10.97 -28.29
CA LEU A 443 -15.06 -11.31 -28.61
C LEU A 443 -15.19 -11.70 -30.09
N SER A 444 -16.21 -12.50 -30.40
CA SER A 444 -16.54 -12.89 -31.77
C SER A 444 -18.04 -12.75 -32.01
N MET A 445 -18.40 -12.18 -33.15
CA MET A 445 -19.77 -12.11 -33.66
C MET A 445 -20.16 -13.50 -34.16
N LYS A 446 -21.13 -14.24 -33.59
CA LYS A 446 -21.70 -15.44 -34.25
C LYS A 446 -23.12 -15.84 -33.79
N GLU A 447 -23.74 -16.62 -34.68
CA GLU A 447 -25.16 -16.93 -34.95
C GLU A 447 -26.03 -17.51 -33.80
N ASP A 448 -25.47 -18.01 -32.69
CA ASP A 448 -26.24 -18.82 -31.71
C ASP A 448 -26.29 -18.31 -30.25
N GLY A 449 -25.76 -17.12 -29.97
CA GLY A 449 -26.02 -16.40 -28.71
C GLY A 449 -24.78 -16.13 -27.85
N THR A 450 -24.44 -14.84 -27.78
CA THR A 450 -23.70 -14.16 -26.69
C THR A 450 -22.42 -14.82 -26.16
N LYS A 451 -21.26 -14.47 -26.74
CA LYS A 451 -20.06 -14.32 -25.90
C LYS A 451 -20.08 -12.94 -25.27
N THR A 452 -20.53 -12.90 -24.03
CA THR A 452 -20.40 -11.71 -23.17
C THR A 452 -19.07 -11.78 -22.43
N ALA A 453 -18.40 -10.64 -22.28
CA ALA A 453 -17.35 -10.52 -21.27
C ALA A 453 -17.94 -9.88 -20.00
N THR A 454 -17.31 -10.13 -18.87
CA THR A 454 -17.67 -9.55 -17.58
C THR A 454 -16.50 -8.72 -17.08
N ILE A 455 -16.72 -7.43 -16.86
CA ILE A 455 -15.80 -6.58 -16.11
C ILE A 455 -16.13 -6.72 -14.63
N THR A 456 -15.14 -7.11 -13.84
CA THR A 456 -15.19 -7.05 -12.37
C THR A 456 -14.39 -5.83 -11.92
N THR A 457 -15.02 -4.99 -11.12
CA THR A 457 -14.39 -3.81 -10.53
C THR A 457 -14.14 -4.00 -9.04
N SER A 458 -13.05 -3.46 -8.53
CA SER A 458 -12.77 -3.44 -7.10
C SER A 458 -12.31 -2.06 -6.67
N LEU A 459 -13.04 -1.44 -5.75
CA LEU A 459 -12.66 -0.19 -5.09
C LEU A 459 -12.32 -0.47 -3.63
N LYS A 460 -11.07 -0.22 -3.23
CA LYS A 460 -10.56 -0.54 -1.89
C LYS A 460 -9.66 0.56 -1.34
N TYR A 461 -9.62 0.67 -0.01
CA TYR A 461 -8.45 1.21 0.70
C TYR A 461 -7.56 0.02 1.05
N SER A 462 -6.48 -0.19 0.31
CA SER A 462 -5.64 -1.39 0.47
C SER A 462 -6.46 -2.70 0.39
N THR A 463 -6.81 -3.31 1.53
CA THR A 463 -7.58 -4.56 1.64
C THR A 463 -9.05 -4.39 2.01
N GLU A 464 -9.48 -3.21 2.46
CA GLU A 464 -10.86 -2.98 2.89
C GLU A 464 -11.76 -2.61 1.69
N THR A 465 -12.89 -3.30 1.55
CA THR A 465 -13.86 -3.00 0.49
C THR A 465 -14.76 -1.87 0.96
N LEU A 466 -14.81 -0.79 0.18
CA LEU A 466 -15.72 0.31 0.47
C LEU A 466 -17.17 -0.09 0.13
N SER A 467 -18.12 0.49 0.84
CA SER A 467 -19.55 0.45 0.54
C SER A 467 -20.04 1.89 0.49
N ASP A 468 -20.80 2.28 -0.54
CA ASP A 468 -21.22 3.65 -0.90
C ASP A 468 -20.39 4.34 -1.99
N TYR A 469 -20.32 3.71 -3.16
CA TYR A 469 -19.84 4.35 -4.39
C TYR A 469 -20.68 3.92 -5.59
N SER A 470 -20.61 4.70 -6.66
CA SER A 470 -21.20 4.33 -7.95
C SER A 470 -20.11 4.25 -9.00
N TYR A 471 -20.15 3.21 -9.82
CA TYR A 471 -19.28 3.06 -10.98
C TYR A 471 -19.92 3.70 -12.20
N THR A 472 -19.09 4.31 -13.03
CA THR A 472 -19.45 4.73 -14.39
C THR A 472 -18.53 3.99 -15.35
N LEU A 473 -19.13 3.27 -16.31
CA LEU A 473 -18.43 2.62 -17.40
C LEU A 473 -18.80 3.32 -18.69
N ASP A 474 -17.79 3.74 -19.44
CA ASP A 474 -17.97 4.45 -20.69
C ASP A 474 -17.20 3.72 -21.81
N PRO A 475 -17.91 3.04 -22.74
CA PRO A 475 -17.27 2.48 -23.93
C PRO A 475 -16.91 3.60 -24.91
N SER A 476 -15.68 3.57 -25.42
CA SER A 476 -15.20 4.55 -26.42
C SER A 476 -16.00 4.51 -27.72
N ASP A 477 -16.63 3.37 -28.03
CA ASP A 477 -17.47 3.19 -29.20
C ASP A 477 -18.63 2.22 -28.92
N ALA A 478 -19.82 2.78 -28.65
CA ALA A 478 -21.04 2.03 -28.41
C ALA A 478 -21.59 1.28 -29.65
N SER A 479 -21.04 1.55 -30.84
CA SER A 479 -21.39 0.80 -32.06
C SER A 479 -20.64 -0.52 -32.16
N VAL A 480 -19.52 -0.69 -31.44
CA VAL A 480 -18.69 -1.90 -31.43
C VAL A 480 -19.05 -2.81 -30.25
N ILE A 481 -19.25 -2.23 -29.06
CA ILE A 481 -19.66 -2.97 -27.85
C ILE A 481 -20.75 -2.21 -27.09
N SER A 482 -21.61 -2.95 -26.38
CA SER A 482 -22.55 -2.38 -25.40
C SER A 482 -22.24 -2.85 -23.99
N VAL A 483 -22.54 -2.00 -23.00
CA VAL A 483 -22.27 -2.25 -21.57
C VAL A 483 -23.59 -2.37 -20.82
N THR A 484 -23.72 -3.41 -19.99
CA THR A 484 -24.88 -3.65 -19.12
C THR A 484 -24.42 -3.70 -17.67
N ASN A 485 -25.10 -2.99 -16.77
CA ASN A 485 -24.84 -3.05 -15.33
C ASN A 485 -25.67 -4.17 -14.69
N ASN A 486 -25.01 -5.16 -14.08
CA ASN A 486 -25.68 -6.29 -13.43
C ASN A 486 -26.14 -5.98 -11.99
N ASN A 487 -25.89 -4.76 -11.50
CA ASN A 487 -26.23 -4.27 -10.15
C ASN A 487 -25.57 -5.05 -9.00
N ASP A 488 -24.47 -5.76 -9.26
CA ASP A 488 -23.71 -6.55 -8.28
C ASP A 488 -22.20 -6.22 -8.28
N GLY A 489 -21.79 -5.12 -8.93
CA GLY A 489 -20.38 -4.76 -9.11
C GLY A 489 -19.71 -5.45 -10.31
N THR A 490 -20.49 -6.18 -11.11
CA THR A 490 -20.07 -6.69 -12.42
C THR A 490 -20.80 -6.00 -13.56
N PHE A 491 -20.12 -5.91 -14.71
CA PHE A 491 -20.65 -5.29 -15.91
C PHE A 491 -20.51 -6.24 -17.09
N GLY A 492 -21.63 -6.52 -17.77
CA GLY A 492 -21.64 -7.31 -18.99
C GLY A 492 -21.22 -6.48 -20.20
N ILE A 493 -20.35 -7.02 -21.05
CA ILE A 493 -19.95 -6.46 -22.34
C ILE A 493 -20.49 -7.36 -23.44
N THR A 494 -21.24 -6.79 -24.38
CA THR A 494 -21.79 -7.52 -25.54
C THR A 494 -21.19 -6.97 -26.83
N ALA A 495 -20.77 -7.88 -27.72
CA ALA A 495 -20.33 -7.51 -29.07
C ALA A 495 -21.50 -6.99 -29.91
N VAL A 496 -21.31 -5.85 -30.58
CA VAL A 496 -22.31 -5.18 -31.43
C VAL A 496 -21.86 -5.12 -32.89
N ALA A 497 -20.59 -4.77 -33.15
CA ALA A 497 -19.98 -4.73 -34.47
C ALA A 497 -18.53 -5.25 -34.41
N ALA A 498 -17.99 -5.71 -35.54
CA ALA A 498 -16.57 -6.03 -35.62
C ALA A 498 -15.72 -4.75 -35.52
N GLY A 499 -14.66 -4.76 -34.72
CA GLY A 499 -13.87 -3.57 -34.42
C GLY A 499 -13.18 -3.65 -33.06
N GLU A 500 -12.65 -2.52 -32.60
CA GLU A 500 -12.04 -2.39 -31.28
C GLU A 500 -12.70 -1.24 -30.50
N ALA A 501 -12.91 -1.46 -29.21
CA ALA A 501 -13.44 -0.44 -28.31
C ALA A 501 -12.81 -0.58 -26.92
N THR A 502 -12.57 0.55 -26.26
CA THR A 502 -12.03 0.60 -24.90
C THR A 502 -13.12 0.95 -23.91
N VAL A 503 -13.15 0.30 -22.75
CA VAL A 503 -14.06 0.65 -21.65
C VAL A 503 -13.26 1.38 -20.57
N SER A 504 -13.63 2.64 -20.32
CA SER A 504 -13.11 3.40 -19.18
C SER A 504 -13.97 3.15 -17.97
N VAL A 505 -13.35 2.79 -16.84
CA VAL A 505 -14.05 2.55 -15.58
C VAL A 505 -13.69 3.64 -14.60
N SER A 506 -14.71 4.28 -14.02
CA SER A 506 -14.53 5.29 -12.98
C SER A 506 -15.47 5.04 -11.81
N ALA A 507 -15.10 5.53 -10.63
CA ALA A 507 -15.93 5.49 -9.42
C ALA A 507 -15.90 6.85 -8.74
N LYS A 508 -17.05 7.29 -8.22
CA LYS A 508 -17.14 8.50 -7.41
C LYS A 508 -17.15 8.14 -5.92
N LEU A 509 -16.17 8.67 -5.18
CA LEU A 509 -16.03 8.51 -3.73
C LEU A 509 -16.02 9.90 -3.08
N GLY A 510 -17.17 10.31 -2.53
CA GLY A 510 -17.39 11.69 -2.09
C GLY A 510 -17.24 12.68 -3.26
N ASP A 511 -16.34 13.65 -3.11
CA ASP A 511 -16.03 14.64 -4.15
C ASP A 511 -14.93 14.19 -5.14
N LYS A 512 -14.26 13.05 -4.86
CA LYS A 512 -13.19 12.52 -5.72
C LYS A 512 -13.75 11.55 -6.76
N THR A 513 -13.20 11.63 -7.97
CA THR A 513 -13.43 10.65 -9.04
C THR A 513 -12.16 9.83 -9.23
N LEU A 514 -12.27 8.52 -9.11
CA LEU A 514 -11.18 7.56 -9.31
C LEU A 514 -11.38 6.88 -10.67
N THR A 515 -10.29 6.56 -11.35
CA THR A 515 -10.30 5.89 -12.66
C THR A 515 -9.42 4.66 -12.60
N ALA A 516 -9.94 3.52 -13.06
CA ALA A 516 -9.13 2.32 -13.31
C ALA A 516 -8.46 2.43 -14.68
N GLU A 517 -7.45 1.58 -14.90
CA GLU A 517 -6.90 1.37 -16.23
C GLU A 517 -7.98 0.92 -17.21
N ALA A 518 -7.97 1.50 -18.41
CA ALA A 518 -9.01 1.26 -19.40
C ALA A 518 -8.82 -0.11 -20.07
N ILE A 519 -9.90 -0.85 -20.29
CA ILE A 519 -9.85 -2.22 -20.82
C ILE A 519 -10.21 -2.19 -22.31
N THR A 520 -9.30 -2.66 -23.17
CA THR A 520 -9.55 -2.74 -24.63
C THR A 520 -10.16 -4.08 -25.01
N PHE A 521 -11.24 -4.06 -25.79
CA PHE A 521 -11.91 -5.22 -26.35
C PHE A 521 -11.77 -5.26 -27.87
N THR A 522 -11.49 -6.44 -28.42
CA THR A 522 -11.44 -6.70 -29.87
C THR A 522 -12.58 -7.64 -30.26
N VAL A 523 -13.44 -7.21 -31.20
CA VAL A 523 -14.58 -7.99 -31.72
C VAL A 523 -14.28 -8.47 -33.15
N LYS A 524 -14.26 -9.79 -33.36
CA LYS A 524 -14.06 -10.42 -34.68
C LYS A 524 -15.38 -10.71 -35.39
N SER A 525 -15.40 -10.65 -36.73
CA SER A 525 -16.54 -11.07 -37.56
C SER A 525 -16.81 -12.59 -37.46
N ALA A 526 -18.04 -13.00 -37.80
CA ALA A 526 -18.39 -14.41 -37.93
C ALA A 526 -17.59 -15.06 -39.09
N ASP A 527 -16.82 -16.13 -38.85
CA ASP A 527 -16.33 -16.99 -39.95
C ASP A 527 -17.51 -17.58 -40.76
N ALA A 528 -17.39 -17.59 -42.08
CA ALA A 528 -18.37 -18.19 -42.98
C ALA A 528 -18.63 -19.68 -42.67
N PRO A 529 -19.87 -20.18 -42.82
CA PRO A 529 -20.18 -21.59 -42.63
C PRO A 529 -19.39 -22.48 -43.59
N LYS A 530 -18.80 -23.57 -43.07
CA LYS A 530 -18.11 -24.60 -43.87
C LYS A 530 -19.11 -25.70 -44.22
N TYR A 531 -19.26 -26.01 -45.51
CA TYR A 531 -20.13 -27.08 -45.98
C TYR A 531 -19.33 -28.22 -46.60
N GLU A 532 -19.80 -29.47 -46.45
CA GLU A 532 -19.13 -30.64 -47.02
C GLU A 532 -19.33 -30.70 -48.55
N ILE A 533 -18.23 -30.90 -49.29
CA ILE A 533 -18.25 -31.21 -50.73
C ILE A 533 -18.57 -32.71 -50.87
N PRO A 534 -19.64 -33.10 -51.60
CA PRO A 534 -19.97 -34.50 -51.78
C PRO A 534 -18.87 -35.29 -52.50
N ASP A 535 -18.63 -36.53 -52.05
CA ASP A 535 -17.68 -37.45 -52.72
C ASP A 535 -18.01 -37.62 -54.21
N GLY A 536 -17.00 -37.49 -55.07
CA GLY A 536 -17.16 -37.62 -56.51
C GLY A 536 -17.79 -36.41 -57.21
N ALA A 537 -17.95 -35.27 -56.50
CA ALA A 537 -18.33 -34.01 -57.13
C ALA A 537 -17.30 -33.58 -58.19
N PHE A 538 -17.80 -33.04 -59.30
CA PHE A 538 -16.98 -32.58 -60.41
C PHE A 538 -16.44 -31.19 -60.12
N GLU A 539 -15.11 -31.06 -60.11
CA GLU A 539 -14.41 -29.79 -59.89
C GLU A 539 -14.54 -28.87 -61.11
N ILE A 540 -15.00 -27.66 -60.87
CA ILE A 540 -14.99 -26.55 -61.82
C ILE A 540 -13.91 -25.57 -61.36
N LYS A 541 -12.84 -25.47 -62.13
CA LYS A 541 -11.61 -24.71 -61.77
C LYS A 541 -11.15 -23.71 -62.82
N ASP A 542 -11.84 -23.68 -63.94
CA ASP A 542 -11.54 -22.82 -65.07
C ASP A 542 -12.75 -22.75 -66.01
N VAL A 543 -12.66 -21.86 -67.00
CA VAL A 543 -13.68 -21.71 -68.03
C VAL A 543 -13.93 -23.04 -68.77
N ALA A 544 -12.91 -23.84 -69.05
CA ALA A 544 -13.05 -25.07 -69.84
C ALA A 544 -13.87 -26.16 -69.10
N THR A 545 -13.62 -26.34 -67.80
CA THR A 545 -14.38 -27.23 -66.93
C THR A 545 -15.80 -26.72 -66.71
N PHE A 546 -15.98 -25.39 -66.62
CA PHE A 546 -17.30 -24.77 -66.60
C PHE A 546 -18.08 -25.07 -67.89
N LYS A 547 -17.49 -24.85 -69.08
CA LYS A 547 -18.12 -25.19 -70.37
C LYS A 547 -18.51 -26.66 -70.43
N THR A 548 -17.66 -27.56 -69.95
CA THR A 548 -17.94 -29.01 -69.97
C THR A 548 -19.28 -29.37 -69.30
N VAL A 549 -19.64 -28.67 -68.22
CA VAL A 549 -20.86 -28.90 -67.45
C VAL A 549 -22.08 -28.20 -68.09
N PHE A 550 -21.90 -26.98 -68.59
CA PHE A 550 -23.01 -26.13 -69.04
C PHE A 550 -23.25 -26.13 -70.58
N ASP A 551 -22.29 -26.55 -71.40
CA ASP A 551 -22.36 -26.59 -72.89
C ASP A 551 -23.02 -27.87 -73.46
N LYS A 552 -23.32 -28.87 -72.62
CA LYS A 552 -23.87 -30.19 -73.04
C LYS A 552 -25.14 -30.58 -72.28
N GLY A 553 -26.17 -29.74 -72.40
CA GLY A 553 -27.45 -29.83 -71.68
C GLY A 553 -28.04 -31.25 -71.53
N ALA A 554 -28.60 -31.52 -70.35
CA ALA A 554 -29.19 -32.77 -69.82
C ALA A 554 -28.24 -33.85 -69.26
N ALA A 555 -27.01 -34.03 -69.74
CA ALA A 555 -26.15 -35.13 -69.24
C ALA A 555 -25.63 -34.91 -67.80
N TYR A 556 -25.68 -33.67 -67.32
CA TYR A 556 -25.07 -33.21 -66.07
C TYR A 556 -26.09 -32.82 -64.99
N THR A 557 -27.40 -32.96 -65.27
CA THR A 557 -28.47 -32.49 -64.38
C THR A 557 -28.54 -33.20 -63.03
N THR A 558 -27.93 -34.38 -62.87
CA THR A 558 -27.93 -35.17 -61.63
C THR A 558 -26.58 -35.17 -60.91
N ARG A 559 -25.55 -34.50 -61.44
CA ARG A 559 -24.19 -34.50 -60.86
C ARG A 559 -24.01 -33.41 -59.82
N ASN A 560 -23.12 -33.67 -58.86
CA ASN A 560 -22.63 -32.66 -57.92
C ASN A 560 -21.42 -31.93 -58.51
N PHE A 561 -21.31 -30.63 -58.24
CA PHE A 561 -20.28 -29.73 -58.72
C PHE A 561 -19.76 -28.87 -57.57
N TYR A 562 -18.48 -28.52 -57.63
CA TYR A 562 -17.95 -27.45 -56.79
C TYR A 562 -17.01 -26.53 -57.56
N LEU A 563 -17.01 -25.24 -57.22
CA LEU A 563 -16.01 -24.29 -57.71
C LEU A 563 -14.76 -24.40 -56.84
N SER A 564 -13.58 -24.52 -57.44
CA SER A 564 -12.29 -24.45 -56.72
C SER A 564 -11.54 -23.13 -56.98
N SER A 565 -12.11 -22.27 -57.81
CA SER A 565 -11.58 -20.97 -58.18
C SER A 565 -12.71 -20.08 -58.72
N ASP A 566 -12.44 -18.78 -58.78
CA ASP A 566 -13.30 -17.87 -59.53
C ASP A 566 -13.27 -18.22 -61.03
N ILE A 567 -14.39 -17.99 -61.71
CA ILE A 567 -14.59 -18.30 -63.13
C ILE A 567 -14.98 -17.01 -63.86
N ASP A 568 -14.14 -16.55 -64.78
CA ASP A 568 -14.41 -15.36 -65.59
C ASP A 568 -14.80 -15.76 -67.03
N LEU A 569 -16.04 -15.48 -67.39
CA LEU A 569 -16.69 -15.75 -68.67
C LEU A 569 -16.97 -14.45 -69.46
N THR A 570 -16.31 -13.34 -69.10
CA THR A 570 -16.49 -12.05 -69.79
C THR A 570 -16.12 -12.14 -71.27
N GLY A 571 -17.02 -11.70 -72.15
CA GLY A 571 -16.83 -11.77 -73.60
C GLY A 571 -16.80 -13.19 -74.20
N ASP A 572 -17.13 -14.23 -73.43
CA ASP A 572 -17.20 -15.59 -73.93
C ASP A 572 -18.49 -15.81 -74.76
N ASP A 573 -18.39 -16.60 -75.85
CA ASP A 573 -19.55 -16.92 -76.67
C ASP A 573 -20.64 -17.67 -75.87
N LEU A 574 -20.29 -18.40 -74.80
CA LEU A 574 -21.27 -18.99 -73.89
C LEU A 574 -22.20 -17.90 -73.38
N THR A 575 -21.70 -16.89 -72.67
CA THR A 575 -22.52 -15.86 -72.01
C THR A 575 -23.28 -14.96 -72.98
N THR A 576 -22.78 -14.82 -74.22
CA THR A 576 -23.28 -13.84 -75.20
C THR A 576 -24.12 -14.43 -76.35
N THR A 577 -23.87 -15.67 -76.80
CA THR A 577 -24.54 -16.25 -77.99
C THR A 577 -24.84 -17.76 -77.93
N GLN A 578 -24.24 -18.52 -77.01
CA GLN A 578 -24.27 -19.98 -76.97
C GLN A 578 -24.86 -20.58 -75.68
N MET A 579 -25.44 -19.80 -74.75
CA MET A 579 -26.04 -20.40 -73.56
C MET A 579 -27.23 -21.30 -73.93
N MET A 580 -27.04 -22.60 -73.76
CA MET A 580 -28.12 -23.50 -73.35
C MET A 580 -28.09 -23.56 -71.82
N TRP A 581 -29.20 -23.15 -71.22
CA TRP A 581 -29.78 -23.78 -70.04
C TRP A 581 -29.16 -25.15 -69.74
N MET A 582 -28.72 -25.42 -68.52
CA MET A 582 -28.65 -26.83 -68.11
C MET A 582 -30.01 -27.46 -68.44
N ALA A 583 -30.06 -28.26 -69.50
CA ALA A 583 -31.33 -28.64 -70.11
C ALA A 583 -31.97 -29.72 -69.25
N GLY A 584 -33.20 -29.47 -68.78
CA GLY A 584 -33.89 -30.34 -67.82
C GLY A 584 -33.85 -29.81 -66.39
N GLU A 585 -34.28 -30.64 -65.44
CA GLU A 585 -34.32 -30.28 -64.02
C GLU A 585 -33.01 -30.69 -63.34
N PHE A 586 -32.26 -29.71 -62.83
CA PHE A 586 -31.06 -29.93 -62.02
C PHE A 586 -31.41 -30.45 -60.63
N SER A 587 -30.88 -31.61 -60.26
CA SER A 587 -31.17 -32.34 -59.03
C SER A 587 -29.92 -32.68 -58.21
N GLY A 588 -28.73 -32.20 -58.62
CA GLY A 588 -27.48 -32.34 -57.88
C GLY A 588 -27.17 -31.15 -56.96
N ILE A 589 -25.97 -31.13 -56.39
CA ILE A 589 -25.43 -30.06 -55.53
C ILE A 589 -24.49 -29.17 -56.35
N PHE A 590 -24.69 -27.86 -56.31
CA PHE A 590 -23.76 -26.86 -56.82
C PHE A 590 -23.19 -26.04 -55.64
N GLU A 591 -21.92 -26.28 -55.31
CA GLU A 591 -21.20 -25.71 -54.18
C GLU A 591 -20.18 -24.66 -54.67
N GLY A 592 -20.43 -23.38 -54.44
CA GLY A 592 -19.52 -22.33 -54.92
C GLY A 592 -18.29 -22.11 -54.05
N GLN A 593 -18.26 -22.60 -52.80
CA GLN A 593 -17.17 -22.36 -51.84
C GLN A 593 -16.76 -20.89 -51.63
N GLY A 594 -17.66 -19.94 -51.92
CA GLY A 594 -17.41 -18.49 -51.87
C GLY A 594 -16.77 -17.92 -53.15
N HIS A 595 -16.55 -18.72 -54.18
CA HIS A 595 -16.00 -18.27 -55.45
C HIS A 595 -17.00 -17.49 -56.30
N THR A 596 -16.46 -16.69 -57.20
CA THR A 596 -17.22 -15.77 -58.06
C THR A 596 -17.24 -16.25 -59.51
N ILE A 597 -18.43 -16.27 -60.10
CA ILE A 597 -18.64 -16.41 -61.54
C ILE A 597 -18.89 -15.03 -62.12
N THR A 598 -17.99 -14.54 -62.97
CA THR A 598 -18.14 -13.26 -63.67
C THR A 598 -18.48 -13.50 -65.13
N GLY A 599 -19.38 -12.73 -65.73
CA GLY A 599 -19.60 -12.75 -67.18
C GLY A 599 -20.84 -12.01 -67.64
N ASP A 600 -21.03 -11.89 -68.96
CA ASP A 600 -22.17 -11.18 -69.55
C ASP A 600 -23.41 -12.08 -69.65
N ILE A 601 -23.91 -12.56 -68.51
CA ILE A 601 -24.92 -13.63 -68.45
C ILE A 601 -26.27 -13.13 -69.00
N SER A 602 -26.54 -13.48 -70.25
CA SER A 602 -27.73 -13.04 -70.98
C SER A 602 -28.99 -13.91 -70.74
N TRP A 603 -28.81 -15.15 -70.22
CA TRP A 603 -29.84 -16.18 -69.98
C TRP A 603 -29.63 -16.89 -68.63
N ASP A 604 -30.66 -17.53 -68.06
CA ASP A 604 -30.56 -18.21 -66.75
C ASP A 604 -29.56 -19.40 -66.79
N MET A 605 -28.61 -19.49 -65.84
CA MET A 605 -27.61 -20.58 -65.79
C MET A 605 -28.25 -21.97 -65.66
N PHE A 606 -29.25 -22.12 -64.79
CA PHE A 606 -30.06 -23.33 -64.65
C PHE A 606 -31.45 -23.12 -65.26
N ASN A 607 -32.00 -24.11 -65.96
CA ASN A 607 -33.40 -24.03 -66.38
C ASN A 607 -34.32 -24.17 -65.17
N ILE A 608 -34.35 -25.38 -64.59
CA ILE A 608 -35.14 -25.67 -63.40
C ILE A 608 -34.18 -26.27 -62.39
N ILE A 609 -34.19 -25.75 -61.17
CA ILE A 609 -33.58 -26.43 -60.02
C ILE A 609 -34.70 -27.26 -59.39
N ALA A 610 -34.58 -28.59 -59.51
CA ALA A 610 -35.54 -29.57 -58.99
C ALA A 610 -35.64 -29.48 -57.47
N ALA A 611 -36.73 -30.01 -56.90
CA ALA A 611 -36.93 -30.06 -55.44
C ALA A 611 -35.84 -30.85 -54.67
N SER A 612 -35.02 -31.65 -55.37
CA SER A 612 -33.89 -32.39 -54.78
C SER A 612 -32.52 -31.75 -55.02
N GLY A 613 -32.44 -30.67 -55.80
CA GLY A 613 -31.17 -29.97 -56.07
C GLY A 613 -30.71 -29.12 -54.88
N VAL A 614 -29.46 -28.64 -54.88
CA VAL A 614 -28.96 -27.68 -53.90
C VAL A 614 -28.05 -26.69 -54.61
N VAL A 615 -28.20 -25.40 -54.35
CA VAL A 615 -27.28 -24.36 -54.83
C VAL A 615 -26.89 -23.47 -53.66
N ARG A 616 -25.59 -23.34 -53.37
CA ARG A 616 -25.11 -22.54 -52.25
C ARG A 616 -23.70 -21.98 -52.42
N ASN A 617 -23.39 -20.94 -51.65
CA ASN A 617 -22.05 -20.35 -51.49
C ASN A 617 -21.42 -19.85 -52.79
N VAL A 618 -22.19 -19.26 -53.70
CA VAL A 618 -21.66 -18.75 -54.97
C VAL A 618 -21.95 -17.27 -55.13
N ASN A 619 -20.96 -16.53 -55.60
CA ASN A 619 -21.13 -15.16 -56.06
C ASN A 619 -21.29 -15.14 -57.58
N ILE A 620 -22.23 -14.38 -58.11
CA ILE A 620 -22.39 -14.19 -59.55
C ILE A 620 -22.32 -12.69 -59.84
N LYS A 621 -21.35 -12.30 -60.65
CA LYS A 621 -21.20 -10.94 -61.15
C LYS A 621 -21.56 -10.91 -62.63
N THR A 622 -22.56 -10.13 -63.00
CA THR A 622 -23.06 -10.12 -64.37
C THR A 622 -23.36 -8.73 -64.93
N SER A 623 -23.19 -8.59 -66.23
CA SER A 623 -23.64 -7.44 -67.01
C SER A 623 -24.59 -7.91 -68.12
N ASN A 624 -25.71 -7.20 -68.30
CA ASN A 624 -26.57 -7.32 -69.50
C ASN A 624 -27.45 -8.61 -69.68
N PRO A 625 -28.45 -8.88 -68.82
CA PRO A 625 -29.50 -9.85 -69.14
C PRO A 625 -30.31 -9.38 -70.37
N VAL A 626 -30.18 -10.03 -71.53
CA VAL A 626 -30.74 -9.55 -72.81
C VAL A 626 -32.25 -9.86 -72.95
N GLU A 627 -32.77 -10.83 -72.19
CA GLU A 627 -34.19 -11.22 -72.23
C GLU A 627 -35.02 -10.73 -71.05
N ALA A 628 -36.22 -10.24 -71.37
CA ALA A 628 -37.22 -9.86 -70.38
C ALA A 628 -37.62 -11.07 -69.52
N ASN A 629 -37.87 -10.82 -68.24
CA ASN A 629 -38.39 -11.78 -67.28
C ASN A 629 -37.45 -12.97 -66.99
N ARG A 630 -36.15 -12.74 -66.80
CA ARG A 630 -35.18 -13.79 -66.40
C ARG A 630 -34.30 -13.35 -65.24
N GLY A 631 -33.71 -14.33 -64.56
CA GLY A 631 -32.71 -14.14 -63.51
C GLY A 631 -31.41 -14.88 -63.84
N PRO A 632 -30.25 -14.36 -63.44
CA PRO A 632 -28.96 -14.92 -63.88
C PRO A 632 -28.72 -16.33 -63.36
N LEU A 633 -29.33 -16.72 -62.24
CA LEU A 633 -29.11 -18.03 -61.63
C LEU A 633 -30.01 -19.12 -62.21
N ALA A 634 -31.34 -18.97 -62.19
CA ALA A 634 -32.23 -20.01 -62.72
C ALA A 634 -33.58 -19.52 -63.23
N HIS A 635 -34.18 -20.22 -64.20
CA HIS A 635 -35.53 -19.88 -64.65
C HIS A 635 -36.59 -20.24 -63.59
N THR A 636 -36.51 -21.42 -62.97
CA THR A 636 -37.39 -21.82 -61.85
C THR A 636 -36.59 -22.44 -60.71
N ASN A 637 -36.77 -21.93 -59.50
CA ASN A 637 -36.27 -22.54 -58.27
C ASN A 637 -37.37 -23.32 -57.56
N LYS A 638 -37.16 -24.62 -57.28
CA LYS A 638 -38.06 -25.45 -56.46
C LYS A 638 -37.43 -25.89 -55.12
N VAL A 639 -36.25 -25.38 -54.76
CA VAL A 639 -35.47 -25.86 -53.60
C VAL A 639 -34.99 -24.75 -52.67
N THR A 640 -34.25 -25.11 -51.63
CA THR A 640 -33.51 -24.19 -50.76
C THR A 640 -32.22 -23.74 -51.44
N ILE A 641 -32.07 -22.44 -51.60
CA ILE A 641 -30.85 -21.76 -52.05
C ILE A 641 -30.31 -20.95 -50.88
N SER A 642 -29.03 -21.08 -50.56
CA SER A 642 -28.43 -20.43 -49.39
C SER A 642 -27.09 -19.77 -49.70
N ASN A 643 -26.81 -18.61 -49.10
CA ASN A 643 -25.53 -17.91 -49.23
C ASN A 643 -25.12 -17.66 -50.70
N VAL A 644 -26.04 -17.10 -51.49
CA VAL A 644 -25.80 -16.75 -52.89
C VAL A 644 -25.91 -15.24 -53.08
N HIS A 645 -24.91 -14.64 -53.71
CA HIS A 645 -24.86 -13.20 -53.93
C HIS A 645 -24.78 -12.86 -55.41
N ILE A 646 -25.72 -12.05 -55.89
CA ILE A 646 -25.73 -11.56 -57.28
C ILE A 646 -25.36 -10.08 -57.30
N ASP A 647 -24.32 -9.72 -58.04
CA ASP A 647 -23.93 -8.35 -58.39
C ASP A 647 -24.24 -8.14 -59.88
N MET A 648 -25.27 -7.34 -60.18
CA MET A 648 -25.79 -7.17 -61.54
C MET A 648 -25.68 -5.72 -62.00
N THR A 649 -24.98 -5.50 -63.11
CA THR A 649 -24.99 -4.21 -63.83
C THR A 649 -25.99 -4.25 -64.99
N VAL A 650 -26.94 -3.31 -65.00
CA VAL A 650 -28.00 -3.20 -66.02
C VAL A 650 -27.64 -2.10 -67.02
N VAL A 651 -27.27 -2.48 -68.26
CA VAL A 651 -26.63 -1.58 -69.25
C VAL A 651 -27.43 -1.30 -70.54
N GLU A 652 -28.47 -2.08 -70.90
CA GLU A 652 -29.23 -1.87 -72.15
C GLU A 652 -30.64 -1.26 -72.00
N LYS A 653 -31.02 -0.45 -73.00
CA LYS A 653 -32.35 0.18 -73.16
C LYS A 653 -33.22 -0.67 -74.10
N ARG A 654 -34.11 -1.50 -73.55
CA ARG A 654 -35.24 -2.08 -74.30
C ARG A 654 -36.55 -1.68 -73.63
N ALA A 655 -37.55 -1.30 -74.43
CA ALA A 655 -38.70 -0.52 -73.99
C ALA A 655 -39.75 -1.29 -73.14
N THR A 656 -39.55 -2.57 -72.80
CA THR A 656 -40.60 -3.39 -72.12
C THR A 656 -40.09 -4.48 -71.17
N ASN A 657 -38.90 -4.40 -70.56
CA ASN A 657 -38.32 -5.55 -69.83
C ASN A 657 -38.41 -5.44 -68.30
N THR A 658 -38.87 -6.52 -67.66
CA THR A 658 -38.76 -6.77 -66.20
C THR A 658 -37.50 -7.61 -65.92
N PHE A 659 -36.69 -7.21 -64.95
CA PHE A 659 -35.49 -7.92 -64.50
C PHE A 659 -35.70 -8.55 -63.13
N ALA A 660 -35.28 -9.79 -62.96
CA ALA A 660 -35.26 -10.44 -61.65
C ALA A 660 -33.83 -10.70 -61.18
N GLY A 661 -33.61 -10.53 -59.89
CA GLY A 661 -32.29 -10.62 -59.28
C GLY A 661 -31.65 -12.00 -59.34
N MET A 662 -32.43 -13.06 -59.18
CA MET A 662 -31.94 -14.44 -59.15
C MET A 662 -32.72 -15.36 -60.09
N PHE A 663 -34.05 -15.25 -60.14
CA PHE A 663 -34.91 -16.21 -60.85
C PHE A 663 -36.07 -15.62 -61.63
N PHE A 664 -36.61 -16.31 -62.63
CA PHE A 664 -37.95 -15.96 -63.14
C PHE A 664 -39.07 -16.37 -62.18
N SER A 665 -39.13 -17.65 -61.78
CA SER A 665 -40.12 -18.18 -60.83
C SER A 665 -39.44 -18.77 -59.59
N ASN A 666 -39.95 -18.45 -58.39
CA ASN A 666 -39.52 -19.10 -57.14
C ASN A 666 -40.67 -19.87 -56.49
N GLU A 667 -40.52 -21.18 -56.38
CA GLU A 667 -41.40 -22.11 -55.65
C GLU A 667 -40.71 -22.69 -54.39
N GLY A 668 -39.42 -22.41 -54.20
CA GLY A 668 -38.59 -22.92 -53.10
C GLY A 668 -38.30 -21.88 -52.01
N LYS A 669 -37.25 -22.12 -51.21
CA LYS A 669 -36.77 -21.23 -50.15
C LYS A 669 -35.47 -20.56 -50.58
N VAL A 670 -35.27 -19.30 -50.24
CA VAL A 670 -33.98 -18.60 -50.36
C VAL A 670 -33.58 -18.07 -49.00
N GLU A 671 -32.34 -18.30 -48.59
CA GLU A 671 -31.81 -17.84 -47.30
C GLU A 671 -30.43 -17.22 -47.42
N ASP A 672 -30.13 -16.26 -46.53
CA ASP A 672 -28.80 -15.64 -46.37
C ASP A 672 -28.17 -15.16 -47.70
N SER A 673 -29.01 -14.69 -48.62
CA SER A 673 -28.62 -14.38 -50.00
C SER A 673 -28.85 -12.91 -50.31
N SER A 674 -28.11 -12.36 -51.27
CA SER A 674 -28.29 -10.94 -51.64
C SER A 674 -28.27 -10.68 -53.14
N VAL A 675 -28.89 -9.58 -53.53
CA VAL A 675 -28.84 -9.06 -54.90
C VAL A 675 -28.53 -7.56 -54.89
N ALA A 676 -27.46 -7.17 -55.56
CA ALA A 676 -27.13 -5.78 -55.84
C ALA A 676 -27.43 -5.45 -57.31
N PHE A 677 -28.18 -4.38 -57.55
CA PHE A 677 -28.47 -3.86 -58.88
C PHE A 677 -27.81 -2.51 -59.10
N HIS A 678 -26.88 -2.46 -60.05
CA HIS A 678 -26.25 -1.23 -60.54
C HIS A 678 -26.92 -0.78 -61.84
N VAL A 679 -27.83 0.20 -61.75
CA VAL A 679 -28.69 0.60 -62.88
C VAL A 679 -28.20 1.87 -63.56
N ASN A 680 -27.80 1.74 -64.82
CA ASN A 680 -27.30 2.85 -65.62
C ASN A 680 -28.34 3.42 -66.62
N THR A 681 -29.62 3.02 -66.56
CA THR A 681 -30.66 3.43 -67.53
C THR A 681 -32.05 3.62 -66.92
N ALA A 682 -32.82 4.57 -67.44
CA ALA A 682 -34.04 5.08 -66.80
C ALA A 682 -35.35 4.28 -67.02
N SER A 683 -35.42 3.23 -67.86
CA SER A 683 -36.72 2.69 -68.37
C SER A 683 -37.06 1.22 -68.06
N ASN A 684 -36.63 0.67 -66.93
CA ASN A 684 -36.72 -0.77 -66.66
C ASN A 684 -37.76 -1.10 -65.56
N THR A 685 -38.09 -2.38 -65.28
CA THR A 685 -38.82 -2.86 -64.06
C THR A 685 -37.91 -3.81 -63.23
N ILE A 686 -37.63 -3.56 -61.93
CA ILE A 686 -36.79 -4.46 -61.09
C ILE A 686 -37.68 -5.28 -60.17
N LYS A 687 -37.36 -6.56 -60.06
CA LYS A 687 -37.81 -7.48 -59.03
C LYS A 687 -36.61 -7.94 -58.21
N SER A 688 -36.69 -7.78 -56.89
CA SER A 688 -35.60 -8.02 -55.94
C SER A 688 -34.92 -9.38 -56.15
N PHE A 689 -35.72 -10.45 -56.19
CA PHE A 689 -35.20 -11.82 -56.33
C PHE A 689 -35.88 -12.62 -57.46
N SER A 690 -37.21 -12.65 -57.53
CA SER A 690 -37.96 -13.37 -58.59
C SER A 690 -39.08 -12.56 -59.24
N ASN A 691 -39.50 -12.93 -60.46
CA ASN A 691 -40.63 -12.28 -61.15
C ASN A 691 -41.99 -12.75 -60.64
N ILE A 692 -42.14 -14.07 -60.49
CA ILE A 692 -43.37 -14.76 -60.05
C ILE A 692 -43.05 -15.88 -59.05
N GLY A 693 -44.08 -16.53 -58.52
CA GLY A 693 -43.98 -17.68 -57.61
C GLY A 693 -44.37 -17.37 -56.15
N SER A 694 -44.49 -18.42 -55.34
CA SER A 694 -44.93 -18.37 -53.93
C SER A 694 -43.86 -18.83 -52.94
N GLY A 695 -42.60 -18.93 -53.37
CA GLY A 695 -41.47 -19.31 -52.53
C GLY A 695 -41.17 -18.30 -51.40
N THR A 696 -40.36 -18.72 -50.44
CA THR A 696 -40.05 -17.94 -49.22
C THR A 696 -38.62 -17.38 -49.25
N TYR A 697 -38.40 -16.28 -48.53
CA TYR A 697 -37.10 -15.59 -48.42
C TYR A 697 -36.83 -15.31 -46.93
N THR A 698 -35.66 -15.68 -46.42
CA THR A 698 -35.26 -15.46 -45.01
C THR A 698 -33.86 -14.87 -44.98
N ASN A 699 -33.59 -13.84 -44.18
CA ASN A 699 -32.27 -13.18 -44.10
C ASN A 699 -31.70 -12.73 -45.46
N CYS A 700 -32.57 -12.39 -46.42
CA CYS A 700 -32.13 -11.95 -47.74
C CYS A 700 -32.16 -10.42 -47.84
N THR A 701 -31.16 -9.83 -48.49
CA THR A 701 -31.05 -8.37 -48.70
C THR A 701 -30.98 -8.03 -50.18
N TYR A 702 -31.50 -6.86 -50.57
CA TYR A 702 -31.27 -6.36 -51.93
C TYR A 702 -30.96 -4.86 -51.90
N THR A 703 -30.09 -4.44 -52.81
CA THR A 703 -29.73 -3.04 -53.00
C THR A 703 -29.93 -2.64 -54.46
N VAL A 704 -30.27 -1.38 -54.69
CA VAL A 704 -30.41 -0.80 -56.03
C VAL A 704 -29.78 0.58 -56.00
N ASP A 705 -28.72 0.78 -56.75
CA ASP A 705 -28.08 2.09 -56.97
C ASP A 705 -28.14 2.50 -58.45
N GLY A 706 -28.19 3.82 -58.69
CA GLY A 706 -28.29 4.40 -60.05
C GLY A 706 -29.60 5.14 -60.34
N THR A 707 -29.83 5.49 -61.61
CA THR A 707 -30.96 6.36 -62.04
C THR A 707 -32.05 5.55 -62.75
N TRP A 708 -33.30 5.60 -62.27
CA TRP A 708 -34.39 4.72 -62.67
C TRP A 708 -35.77 5.42 -62.61
N ASP A 709 -36.66 5.19 -63.60
CA ASP A 709 -37.98 5.85 -63.72
C ASP A 709 -39.18 4.87 -63.80
N GLY A 710 -38.96 3.55 -63.63
CA GLY A 710 -40.01 2.52 -63.70
C GLY A 710 -40.60 2.07 -62.35
N ALA A 711 -41.68 1.28 -62.37
CA ALA A 711 -42.30 0.75 -61.15
C ALA A 711 -41.39 -0.29 -60.46
N GLN A 712 -41.18 -0.14 -59.15
CA GLN A 712 -40.52 -1.16 -58.32
C GLN A 712 -41.59 -2.04 -57.68
N ASN A 713 -41.47 -3.35 -57.84
CA ASN A 713 -42.30 -4.32 -57.13
C ASN A 713 -41.37 -5.24 -56.34
N ALA A 714 -41.12 -4.91 -55.08
CA ALA A 714 -40.46 -5.84 -54.18
C ALA A 714 -41.36 -7.07 -54.01
N VAL A 715 -40.83 -8.27 -54.27
CA VAL A 715 -41.45 -9.48 -53.74
C VAL A 715 -41.12 -9.46 -52.25
N VAL A 716 -42.12 -9.15 -51.43
CA VAL A 716 -41.98 -9.02 -49.98
C VAL A 716 -41.85 -10.42 -49.38
N ALA A 717 -40.80 -10.65 -48.60
CA ALA A 717 -40.62 -11.87 -47.84
C ALA A 717 -41.82 -12.14 -46.91
N THR A 718 -42.21 -13.39 -46.79
CA THR A 718 -43.33 -13.85 -45.97
C THR A 718 -43.09 -13.72 -44.46
N ASP A 719 -41.85 -13.48 -44.00
CA ASP A 719 -41.48 -13.37 -42.59
C ASP A 719 -41.14 -11.93 -42.12
N GLY A 720 -41.17 -10.94 -43.02
CA GLY A 720 -40.88 -9.54 -42.69
C GLY A 720 -39.40 -9.21 -42.43
N THR A 721 -38.45 -10.12 -42.73
CA THR A 721 -37.01 -9.92 -42.45
C THR A 721 -36.21 -9.30 -43.60
N THR A 722 -36.74 -9.25 -44.83
CA THR A 722 -36.06 -8.59 -45.96
C THR A 722 -36.00 -7.09 -45.74
N LYS A 723 -34.81 -6.59 -45.41
CA LYS A 723 -34.53 -5.16 -45.28
C LYS A 723 -34.07 -4.61 -46.62
N LYS A 724 -34.59 -3.43 -46.98
CA LYS A 724 -33.98 -2.56 -47.98
C LYS A 724 -32.86 -1.82 -47.25
N ASP A 725 -31.61 -2.15 -47.55
CA ASP A 725 -30.50 -1.28 -47.18
C ASP A 725 -30.44 -0.12 -48.18
N ALA A 726 -30.21 1.09 -47.66
CA ALA A 726 -30.28 2.34 -48.41
C ALA A 726 -29.11 2.52 -49.37
#